data_AF-A8PT06-F1
#
_entry.id   AF-A8PT06-F1
#
_cell.length_a   1.000
_cell.length_b   1.000
_cell.length_c   1.000
_cell.angle_alpha   90.00
_cell.angle_beta   90.00
_cell.angle_gamma   90.00
#
_symmetry.space_group_name_H-M   'P 1'
#
loop_
_entity.id
_entity.type
_entity.pdbx_description
1 polymer ?
#
loop_
_entity_poly.entity_id
_entity_poly.type
_entity_poly.pdbx_seq_one_letter_code
_entity_poly.pdbx_strand_id
1 'polypeptide(L)'
;MPPKFVEGTAHISASDIKDSAAAEAAAAGPEQEMKAALFDEAQLLSTGDKKAAVELTNLVKIEGPSALRNLGIEDVIKKGLSDKKNVHGREGACMLVMTLFDEGVGHEVEPFIMNGVFETLAEAMGDKEKTVRQRAEDALLLVIRNMSTWGVPQVLRALLHQMRTAGKWQVKTGCIRLLEELIQISPEIVARLMTDIIPVMAEVIWDTKSDVQKASRAALEKLCALVSNKDIERFIPALIQSLIHPVEEVPKTIQLLSATTFVQEVDSPTLALMTPLLSRGLTERPTATKRKVAVIIDNMSKLVDNERTVRPFLPKLLPGLIKIETTVSDPEARSVVQRAINTLRQVGKVTGDGSDVKPIEDVDLSKTIELVNEQLKKNGLSGPDTLVHYVAQLVTNLANFRMFEPDEWEGTLSRYLSLFRPSSQEKSHTIVHELLRMLAKSTGEEVEVFDDEEEGEDLCNCQFSLAYGAKILLNTATLRLKRGHRYGLCGRNGSGKSTLMRAIQNGQVEGFPSPEEVRTWYVEHDLDGSEGDISIIDFIQSDKRLNVDRETAAATLKEMGFDEQRQAGPITALSGGWKMKLALARAVLFKADILLLDEPTNHLDVINVAWITNYLKQTSATSIIVSHDSKFLNDVCTDILHLNRFKIKRYPGNLDAFVKRVPEARAYVELNSGEDYSFKLPNPPLLDGVKTKEKSLVKMRDVVFQYPNTPAPQLRGVSMQLSLSSRVAVLGPNGSGKSTLVKLVVGDTEPNEGELWKHPNLVIGYVAQHAFHHIDQHLDKTPLEYMLWRYQTGEDLEEHMKATRQLTPEEEEAMKHGAIYEHEGVKRVIEDIVGRKKLKNSFQYEVSFKNMSSADNLWLSRDELMRRGFEKKIMQVDSREAQKAGMLRPLVRREIEKHFEDFGLEREFTSHNTMRGLSGGQKVKVVLGAATWRMPHIIVLDEPTNFLDRESLAALIAAIQSFEGGVAIITHSQEFSEGTCKEIWRMQDGTLHASGHNWVEGQGSGERIDKKKNDEEEVKYDALGNKIVEEKKKKKLTSSEARKAKKDRMARRKRGEEVFSDEEL
;
A
#
# COMPACT_ATOMS: atom_id res chain seq x y z
N MET A 1 -18.82 -27.84 2.88
CA MET A 1 -20.27 -27.92 2.64
C MET A 1 -20.95 -27.57 3.95
N PRO A 2 -21.75 -26.50 4.04
CA PRO A 2 -22.63 -26.37 5.19
C PRO A 2 -23.56 -27.58 5.20
N PRO A 3 -23.95 -28.12 6.37
CA PRO A 3 -24.90 -29.22 6.39
C PRO A 3 -26.16 -28.78 5.64
N LYS A 4 -26.65 -29.63 4.73
CA LYS A 4 -27.99 -29.48 4.17
C LYS A 4 -28.96 -29.53 5.35
N PHE A 5 -29.37 -28.36 5.84
CA PHE A 5 -30.34 -28.25 6.92
C PHE A 5 -31.68 -28.74 6.39
N VAL A 6 -32.28 -29.67 7.13
CA VAL A 6 -33.60 -30.22 6.85
C VAL A 6 -34.60 -29.07 6.91
N GLU A 7 -35.35 -28.87 5.83
CA GLU A 7 -36.51 -27.99 5.82
C GLU A 7 -37.50 -28.42 6.91
N GLY A 8 -37.78 -27.52 7.86
CA GLY A 8 -39.06 -27.42 8.56
C GLY A 8 -39.13 -27.96 9.98
N THR A 9 -39.63 -27.11 10.89
CA THR A 9 -40.81 -27.48 11.68
C THR A 9 -42.02 -26.78 11.09
N ALA A 10 -42.59 -27.42 10.07
CA ALA A 10 -43.94 -27.10 9.63
C ALA A 10 -44.88 -27.43 10.79
N HIS A 11 -45.71 -26.46 11.19
CA HIS A 11 -46.86 -26.68 12.05
C HIS A 11 -47.56 -27.98 11.62
N ILE A 12 -47.57 -28.98 12.49
CA ILE A 12 -48.17 -30.27 12.20
C ILE A 12 -49.63 -30.20 12.63
N SER A 13 -50.56 -30.57 11.75
CA SER A 13 -51.97 -30.64 12.16
C SER A 13 -52.11 -31.66 13.28
N ALA A 14 -52.95 -31.37 14.28
CA ALA A 14 -53.24 -32.32 15.35
C ALA A 14 -53.71 -33.70 14.81
N SER A 15 -54.31 -33.72 13.62
CA SER A 15 -54.72 -34.96 12.92
C SER A 15 -53.56 -35.86 12.47
N ASP A 16 -52.36 -35.31 12.34
CA ASP A 16 -51.22 -35.98 11.71
C ASP A 16 -50.28 -36.62 12.74
N ILE A 17 -50.48 -36.32 14.03
CA ILE A 17 -49.77 -36.94 15.15
C ILE A 17 -50.66 -38.04 15.76
N LYS A 18 -50.41 -39.29 15.37
CA LYS A 18 -51.14 -40.46 15.90
C LYS A 18 -50.65 -40.80 17.31
N ASP A 19 -51.57 -41.26 18.16
CA ASP A 19 -51.30 -41.76 19.52
C ASP A 19 -50.67 -40.72 20.48
N SER A 20 -51.01 -39.43 20.33
CA SER A 20 -50.57 -38.34 21.23
C SER A 20 -51.75 -37.74 22.01
N ALA A 21 -51.64 -37.75 23.34
CA ALA A 21 -52.62 -37.13 24.24
C ALA A 21 -52.69 -35.61 24.06
N ALA A 22 -51.55 -34.97 23.73
CA ALA A 22 -51.49 -33.56 23.38
C ALA A 22 -52.27 -33.24 22.08
N ALA A 23 -52.20 -34.11 21.07
CA ALA A 23 -52.93 -33.94 19.81
C ALA A 23 -54.45 -34.13 19.98
N GLU A 24 -54.88 -35.11 20.77
CA GLU A 24 -56.29 -35.32 21.11
C GLU A 24 -56.88 -34.14 21.89
N ALA A 25 -56.11 -33.56 22.82
CA ALA A 25 -56.53 -32.40 23.60
C ALA A 25 -56.59 -31.10 22.77
N ALA A 26 -55.64 -30.90 21.85
CA ALA A 26 -55.64 -29.74 20.94
C ALA A 26 -56.87 -29.70 20.03
N ALA A 27 -57.45 -30.86 19.69
CA ALA A 27 -58.67 -30.97 18.88
C ALA A 27 -59.97 -30.57 19.64
N ALA A 28 -59.94 -30.43 20.97
CA ALA A 28 -61.15 -30.26 21.80
C ALA A 28 -61.52 -28.80 22.15
N GLY A 29 -60.58 -27.84 22.12
CA GLY A 29 -60.76 -26.42 22.50
C GLY A 29 -61.24 -26.16 23.96
N PRO A 30 -61.34 -24.91 24.47
CA PRO A 30 -60.35 -23.84 24.55
C PRO A 30 -59.40 -23.93 25.78
N GLU A 31 -58.12 -24.14 25.46
CA GLU A 31 -56.82 -23.63 25.94
C GLU A 31 -56.39 -23.35 27.40
N GLN A 32 -57.21 -23.01 28.40
CA GLN A 32 -56.63 -22.59 29.71
C GLN A 32 -56.75 -23.60 30.85
N GLU A 33 -57.88 -24.29 31.01
CA GLU A 33 -58.09 -25.18 32.16
C GLU A 33 -57.61 -26.63 31.91
N MET A 34 -57.39 -27.04 30.65
CA MET A 34 -56.95 -28.41 30.30
C MET A 34 -55.41 -28.61 30.29
N LYS A 35 -54.61 -27.58 29.99
CA LYS A 35 -53.15 -27.71 29.78
C LYS A 35 -52.34 -27.84 31.06
N ALA A 36 -52.76 -27.17 32.15
CA ALA A 36 -52.16 -27.34 33.48
C ALA A 36 -52.47 -28.72 34.11
N ALA A 37 -53.44 -29.46 33.55
CA ALA A 37 -53.85 -30.78 34.03
C ALA A 37 -53.17 -31.94 33.29
N LEU A 38 -52.54 -31.70 32.12
CA LEU A 38 -51.90 -32.73 31.28
C LEU A 38 -50.45 -33.02 31.65
N PHE A 39 -49.73 -32.03 32.19
CA PHE A 39 -48.30 -32.16 32.50
C PHE A 39 -48.06 -31.81 33.97
N ASP A 40 -47.69 -32.81 34.76
CA ASP A 40 -47.19 -32.62 36.12
C ASP A 40 -45.70 -32.23 36.07
N GLU A 41 -45.31 -31.13 36.74
CA GLU A 41 -43.91 -30.70 36.86
C GLU A 41 -43.01 -31.85 37.32
N ALA A 42 -43.49 -32.70 38.24
CA ALA A 42 -42.73 -33.83 38.74
C ALA A 42 -42.54 -34.94 37.69
N GLN A 43 -43.48 -35.09 36.76
CA GLN A 43 -43.37 -36.04 35.64
C GLN A 43 -42.44 -35.51 34.54
N LEU A 44 -42.52 -34.22 34.21
CA LEU A 44 -41.60 -33.58 33.24
C LEU A 44 -40.14 -33.62 33.71
N LEU A 45 -39.92 -33.52 35.02
CA LEU A 45 -38.60 -33.59 35.65
C LEU A 45 -38.19 -35.02 36.05
N SER A 46 -38.97 -36.05 35.66
CA SER A 46 -38.67 -37.44 35.97
C SER A 46 -37.60 -38.00 35.03
N THR A 47 -36.57 -38.65 35.58
CA THR A 47 -35.50 -39.26 34.76
C THR A 47 -35.94 -40.53 34.03
N GLY A 48 -37.08 -41.11 34.40
CA GLY A 48 -37.57 -42.41 33.89
C GLY A 48 -38.71 -42.31 32.87
N ASP A 49 -39.31 -41.13 32.69
CA ASP A 49 -40.49 -40.95 31.85
C ASP A 49 -40.25 -39.95 30.70
N LYS A 50 -39.63 -40.44 29.62
CA LYS A 50 -39.46 -39.65 28.41
C LYS A 50 -40.78 -39.29 27.71
N LYS A 51 -41.89 -39.95 28.05
CA LYS A 51 -43.16 -39.74 27.35
C LYS A 51 -43.72 -38.34 27.61
N ALA A 52 -43.60 -37.83 28.84
CA ALA A 52 -44.06 -36.48 29.18
C ALA A 52 -43.33 -35.39 28.38
N ALA A 53 -42.00 -35.52 28.21
CA ALA A 53 -41.21 -34.60 27.41
C ALA A 53 -41.54 -34.69 25.90
N VAL A 54 -41.80 -35.89 25.37
CA VAL A 54 -42.22 -36.10 23.97
C VAL A 54 -43.63 -35.55 23.72
N GLU A 55 -44.56 -35.74 24.65
CA GLU A 55 -45.91 -35.15 24.56
C GLU A 55 -45.86 -33.62 24.61
N LEU A 56 -44.96 -33.03 25.40
CA LEU A 56 -44.74 -31.59 25.39
C LEU A 56 -44.20 -31.15 24.02
N THR A 57 -43.24 -31.87 23.43
CA THR A 57 -42.75 -31.58 22.08
C THR A 57 -43.88 -31.63 21.05
N ASN A 58 -44.77 -32.63 21.11
CA ASN A 58 -45.91 -32.73 20.21
C ASN A 58 -46.86 -31.53 20.36
N LEU A 59 -47.10 -31.08 21.59
CA LEU A 59 -47.88 -29.88 21.84
C LEU A 59 -47.22 -28.62 21.23
N VAL A 60 -45.90 -28.50 21.33
CA VAL A 60 -45.15 -27.38 20.71
C VAL A 60 -45.23 -27.45 19.18
N LYS A 61 -45.21 -28.64 18.57
CA LYS A 61 -45.39 -28.80 17.10
C LYS A 61 -46.77 -28.36 16.61
N ILE A 62 -47.78 -28.43 17.48
CA ILE A 62 -49.16 -28.04 17.17
C ILE A 62 -49.38 -26.54 17.46
N GLU A 63 -49.04 -26.07 18.66
CA GLU A 63 -49.41 -24.73 19.13
C GLU A 63 -48.29 -23.70 19.00
N GLY A 64 -47.07 -24.15 18.67
CA GLY A 64 -45.88 -23.33 18.62
C GLY A 64 -45.40 -22.81 19.99
N PRO A 65 -44.64 -21.71 20.01
CA PRO A 65 -44.05 -21.13 21.23
C PRO A 65 -45.05 -20.79 22.36
N SER A 66 -46.33 -20.64 22.05
CA SER A 66 -47.37 -20.36 23.05
C SER A 66 -47.56 -21.49 24.06
N ALA A 67 -47.34 -22.75 23.66
CA ALA A 67 -47.40 -23.90 24.57
C ALA A 67 -46.36 -23.78 25.71
N LEU A 68 -45.14 -23.37 25.36
CA LEU A 68 -44.03 -23.18 26.29
C LEU A 68 -44.30 -22.04 27.28
N ARG A 69 -44.84 -20.93 26.79
CA ARG A 69 -45.25 -19.78 27.62
C ARG A 69 -46.32 -20.19 28.62
N ASN A 70 -47.37 -20.87 28.16
CA ASN A 70 -48.51 -21.23 29.00
C ASN A 70 -48.13 -22.22 30.11
N LEU A 71 -47.14 -23.08 29.87
CA LEU A 71 -46.60 -24.01 30.86
C LEU A 71 -45.63 -23.32 31.85
N GLY A 72 -45.13 -22.13 31.54
CA GLY A 72 -44.06 -21.51 32.34
C GLY A 72 -42.75 -22.31 32.31
N ILE A 73 -42.38 -22.84 31.13
CA ILE A 73 -41.27 -23.80 30.99
C ILE A 73 -39.94 -23.30 31.60
N GLU A 74 -39.68 -21.99 31.53
CA GLU A 74 -38.48 -21.38 32.11
C GLU A 74 -38.40 -21.60 33.62
N ASP A 75 -39.53 -21.39 34.31
CA ASP A 75 -39.63 -21.54 35.77
C ASP A 75 -39.56 -23.02 36.16
N VAL A 76 -40.18 -23.90 35.39
CA VAL A 76 -40.11 -25.37 35.60
C VAL A 76 -38.67 -25.85 35.55
N ILE A 77 -37.91 -25.46 34.51
CA ILE A 77 -36.50 -25.83 34.36
C ILE A 77 -35.65 -25.22 35.47
N LYS A 78 -35.79 -23.91 35.74
CA LYS A 78 -35.02 -23.21 36.79
C LYS A 78 -35.27 -23.82 38.17
N LYS A 79 -36.53 -24.09 38.52
CA LYS A 79 -36.93 -24.73 39.77
C LYS A 79 -36.33 -26.14 39.87
N GLY A 80 -36.45 -26.94 38.80
CA GLY A 80 -35.87 -28.28 38.72
C GLY A 80 -34.36 -28.29 38.96
N LEU A 81 -33.61 -27.40 38.30
CA LEU A 81 -32.15 -27.26 38.46
C LEU A 81 -31.75 -26.75 39.86
N SER A 82 -32.57 -25.90 40.47
CA SER A 82 -32.28 -25.31 41.78
C SER A 82 -32.59 -26.22 42.98
N ASP A 83 -33.30 -27.34 42.77
CA ASP A 83 -33.64 -28.28 43.84
C ASP A 83 -32.42 -29.09 44.31
N LYS A 84 -31.76 -28.58 45.34
CA LYS A 84 -30.58 -29.20 45.95
C LYS A 84 -30.85 -30.59 46.55
N LYS A 85 -32.10 -30.92 46.90
CA LYS A 85 -32.45 -32.19 47.56
C LYS A 85 -32.80 -33.27 46.54
N ASN A 86 -33.29 -32.90 45.36
CA ASN A 86 -33.73 -33.85 44.34
C ASN A 86 -32.71 -33.98 43.20
N VAL A 87 -31.81 -34.98 43.29
CA VAL A 87 -30.81 -35.25 42.22
C VAL A 87 -31.50 -35.62 40.90
N HIS A 88 -32.54 -36.45 40.95
CA HIS A 88 -33.29 -36.86 39.77
C HIS A 88 -34.02 -35.69 39.12
N GLY A 89 -34.56 -34.75 39.91
CA GLY A 89 -35.18 -33.53 39.39
C GLY A 89 -34.20 -32.62 38.64
N ARG A 90 -32.97 -32.45 39.17
CA ARG A 90 -31.92 -31.68 38.48
C ARG A 90 -31.45 -32.35 37.19
N GLU A 91 -31.29 -33.67 37.23
CA GLU A 91 -30.96 -34.46 36.04
C GLU A 91 -32.09 -34.41 34.99
N GLY A 92 -33.34 -34.57 35.43
CA GLY A 92 -34.53 -34.49 34.60
C GLY A 92 -34.71 -33.13 33.93
N ALA A 93 -34.42 -32.03 34.63
CA ALA A 93 -34.44 -30.70 34.04
C ALA A 93 -33.46 -30.56 32.86
N CYS A 94 -32.26 -31.14 32.98
CA CYS A 94 -31.28 -31.16 31.88
C CYS A 94 -31.79 -32.04 30.71
N MET A 95 -32.34 -33.21 31.01
CA MET A 95 -32.86 -34.13 29.98
C MET A 95 -34.10 -33.59 29.26
N LEU A 96 -34.93 -32.79 29.93
CA LEU A 96 -36.07 -32.12 29.32
C LEU A 96 -35.59 -31.17 28.21
N VAL A 97 -34.59 -30.34 28.49
CA VAL A 97 -33.97 -29.47 27.49
C VAL A 97 -33.39 -30.29 26.34
N MET A 98 -32.65 -31.36 26.64
CA MET A 98 -32.10 -32.23 25.59
C MET A 98 -33.18 -32.80 24.67
N THR A 99 -34.26 -33.32 25.26
CA THR A 99 -35.36 -33.97 24.52
C THR A 99 -36.09 -32.96 23.64
N LEU A 100 -36.30 -31.74 24.11
CA LEU A 100 -36.94 -30.67 23.33
C LEU A 100 -36.14 -30.32 22.05
N PHE A 101 -34.81 -30.29 22.14
CA PHE A 101 -33.97 -30.03 20.97
C PHE A 101 -33.83 -31.25 20.05
N ASP A 102 -33.67 -32.46 20.60
CA ASP A 102 -33.53 -33.70 19.82
C ASP A 102 -34.79 -34.05 19.01
N GLU A 103 -35.98 -33.75 19.55
CA GLU A 103 -37.27 -34.03 18.91
C GLU A 103 -37.71 -32.97 17.88
N GLY A 104 -36.81 -32.03 17.56
CA GLY A 104 -36.94 -31.11 16.43
C GLY A 104 -37.62 -29.78 16.72
N VAL A 105 -37.98 -29.45 17.97
CA VAL A 105 -38.59 -28.15 18.33
C VAL A 105 -37.58 -27.13 18.89
N GLY A 106 -36.32 -27.25 18.47
CA GLY A 106 -35.23 -26.42 18.97
C GLY A 106 -35.45 -24.92 18.74
N HIS A 107 -36.00 -24.53 17.59
CA HIS A 107 -36.22 -23.12 17.23
C HIS A 107 -37.32 -22.45 18.05
N GLU A 108 -38.36 -23.19 18.43
CA GLU A 108 -39.45 -22.73 19.27
C GLU A 108 -39.01 -22.59 20.74
N VAL A 109 -38.06 -23.43 21.16
CA VAL A 109 -37.56 -23.53 22.54
C VAL A 109 -36.43 -22.55 22.82
N GLU A 110 -35.58 -22.29 21.83
CA GLU A 110 -34.41 -21.41 21.93
C GLU A 110 -34.70 -20.05 22.60
N PRO A 111 -35.75 -19.27 22.24
CA PRO A 111 -36.05 -18.00 22.90
C PRO A 111 -36.21 -18.09 24.42
N PHE A 112 -36.76 -19.21 24.91
CA PHE A 112 -37.01 -19.45 26.35
C PHE A 112 -35.75 -19.94 27.08
N ILE A 113 -34.81 -20.56 26.36
CA ILE A 113 -33.54 -20.98 26.94
C ILE A 113 -32.59 -19.80 27.11
N MET A 114 -32.57 -18.88 26.14
CA MET A 114 -31.65 -17.74 26.13
C MET A 114 -31.93 -16.72 27.24
N ASN A 115 -33.09 -16.78 27.91
CA ASN A 115 -33.48 -15.84 28.98
C ASN A 115 -33.36 -16.45 30.40
N GLY A 116 -32.15 -16.48 30.95
CA GLY A 116 -31.89 -16.87 32.34
C GLY A 116 -31.82 -18.40 32.59
N VAL A 117 -32.37 -19.23 31.70
CA VAL A 117 -32.26 -20.69 31.81
C VAL A 117 -30.85 -21.15 31.43
N PHE A 118 -30.25 -20.57 30.39
CA PHE A 118 -28.88 -20.85 29.96
C PHE A 118 -27.86 -20.68 31.09
N GLU A 119 -27.93 -19.57 31.84
CA GLU A 119 -27.04 -19.31 32.98
C GLU A 119 -27.23 -20.33 34.09
N THR A 120 -28.48 -20.71 34.37
CA THR A 120 -28.80 -21.71 35.41
C THR A 120 -28.28 -23.10 35.03
N LEU A 121 -28.37 -23.48 33.75
CA LEU A 121 -27.75 -24.70 33.22
C LEU A 121 -26.22 -24.64 33.30
N ALA A 122 -25.62 -23.49 32.99
CA ALA A 122 -24.16 -23.33 33.09
C ALA A 122 -23.66 -23.49 34.54
N GLU A 123 -24.39 -22.99 35.53
CA GLU A 123 -24.09 -23.20 36.95
C GLU A 123 -24.22 -24.67 37.37
N ALA A 124 -25.15 -25.42 36.76
CA ALA A 124 -25.36 -26.85 37.02
C ALA A 124 -24.20 -27.73 36.56
N MET A 125 -23.32 -27.26 35.65
CA MET A 125 -22.03 -27.92 35.38
C MET A 125 -21.11 -28.00 36.61
N GLY A 126 -21.41 -27.21 37.66
CA GLY A 126 -20.76 -27.24 38.95
C GLY A 126 -21.46 -28.10 40.01
N ASP A 127 -22.45 -28.91 39.66
CA ASP A 127 -23.17 -29.76 40.64
C ASP A 127 -22.22 -30.72 41.37
N LYS A 128 -22.60 -31.16 42.56
CA LYS A 128 -21.85 -32.17 43.31
C LYS A 128 -21.92 -33.52 42.61
N GLU A 129 -23.09 -33.86 42.08
CA GLU A 129 -23.35 -35.11 41.40
C GLU A 129 -22.78 -35.12 39.98
N LYS A 130 -22.01 -36.17 39.66
CA LYS A 130 -21.32 -36.27 38.37
C LYS A 130 -22.32 -36.39 37.20
N THR A 131 -23.41 -37.12 37.39
CA THR A 131 -24.44 -37.32 36.36
C THR A 131 -25.10 -36.01 35.98
N VAL A 132 -25.53 -35.21 36.97
CA VAL A 132 -26.11 -33.87 36.74
C VAL A 132 -25.13 -32.96 36.01
N ARG A 133 -23.85 -32.93 36.40
CA ARG A 133 -22.83 -32.14 35.69
C ARG A 133 -22.71 -32.51 34.21
N GLN A 134 -22.67 -33.81 33.92
CA GLN A 134 -22.55 -34.31 32.53
C GLN A 134 -23.80 -33.95 31.72
N ARG A 135 -25.00 -34.16 32.28
CA ARG A 135 -26.25 -33.80 31.59
C ARG A 135 -26.39 -32.30 31.35
N ALA A 136 -25.95 -31.46 32.29
CA ALA A 136 -25.95 -30.01 32.10
C ALA A 136 -25.02 -29.59 30.94
N GLU A 137 -23.82 -30.18 30.87
CA GLU A 137 -22.87 -29.95 29.77
C GLU A 137 -23.44 -30.44 28.42
N ASP A 138 -24.00 -31.65 28.37
CA ASP A 138 -24.63 -32.21 27.16
C ASP A 138 -25.80 -31.35 26.67
N ALA A 139 -26.66 -30.87 27.58
CA ALA A 139 -27.79 -29.99 27.25
C ALA A 139 -27.31 -28.66 26.64
N LEU A 140 -26.28 -28.04 27.22
CA LEU A 140 -25.72 -26.78 26.70
C LEU A 140 -25.04 -26.95 25.34
N LEU A 141 -24.34 -28.07 25.12
CA LEU A 141 -23.77 -28.40 23.81
C LEU A 141 -24.85 -28.53 22.74
N LEU A 142 -25.98 -29.15 23.08
CA LEU A 142 -27.09 -29.30 22.15
C LEU A 142 -27.76 -27.95 21.82
N VAL A 143 -27.92 -27.07 22.81
CA VAL A 143 -28.40 -25.70 22.59
C VAL A 143 -27.47 -24.96 21.64
N ILE A 144 -26.15 -24.98 21.89
CA ILE A 144 -25.15 -24.30 21.06
C ILE A 144 -25.12 -24.84 19.62
N ARG A 145 -25.40 -26.13 19.42
CA ARG A 145 -25.43 -26.74 18.08
C ARG A 145 -26.63 -26.37 17.22
N ASN A 146 -27.74 -25.98 17.84
CA ASN A 146 -29.01 -25.77 17.15
C ASN A 146 -29.48 -24.30 17.19
N MET A 147 -28.86 -23.46 18.01
CA MET A 147 -29.19 -22.04 18.09
C MET A 147 -28.84 -21.26 16.81
N SER A 148 -29.47 -20.10 16.62
CA SER A 148 -29.06 -19.13 15.61
C SER A 148 -27.63 -18.66 15.86
N THR A 149 -26.86 -18.54 14.78
CA THR A 149 -25.52 -17.97 14.78
C THR A 149 -25.53 -16.57 15.40
N TRP A 150 -26.58 -15.77 15.17
CA TRP A 150 -26.74 -14.43 15.73
C TRP A 150 -27.18 -14.39 17.19
N GLY A 151 -27.46 -15.54 17.82
CA GLY A 151 -27.61 -15.68 19.27
C GLY A 151 -26.29 -15.82 20.02
N VAL A 152 -25.18 -16.13 19.33
CA VAL A 152 -23.86 -16.38 19.92
C VAL A 152 -23.38 -15.23 20.84
N PRO A 153 -23.55 -13.93 20.52
CA PRO A 153 -23.12 -12.85 21.41
C PRO A 153 -23.72 -12.93 22.83
N GLN A 154 -24.97 -13.38 22.95
CA GLN A 154 -25.67 -13.48 24.24
C GLN A 154 -25.12 -14.63 25.08
N VAL A 155 -25.01 -15.82 24.47
CA VAL A 155 -24.41 -17.01 25.10
C VAL A 155 -22.97 -16.73 25.52
N LEU A 156 -22.19 -16.12 24.64
CA LEU A 156 -20.79 -15.81 24.91
C LEU A 156 -20.64 -14.91 26.14
N ARG A 157 -21.48 -13.89 26.30
CA ARG A 157 -21.46 -13.02 27.47
C ARG A 157 -21.65 -13.81 28.77
N ALA A 158 -22.58 -14.76 28.80
CA ALA A 158 -22.81 -15.63 29.96
C ALA A 158 -21.60 -16.54 30.23
N LEU A 159 -21.04 -17.15 29.20
CA LEU A 159 -19.86 -18.02 29.31
C LEU A 159 -18.65 -17.25 29.84
N LEU A 160 -18.32 -16.09 29.25
CA LEU A 160 -17.20 -15.26 29.66
C LEU A 160 -17.34 -14.76 31.10
N HIS A 161 -18.55 -14.42 31.53
CA HIS A 161 -18.83 -14.08 32.91
C HIS A 161 -18.49 -15.25 33.85
N GLN A 162 -19.03 -16.45 33.57
CA GLN A 162 -18.81 -17.63 34.40
C GLN A 162 -17.34 -18.07 34.41
N MET A 163 -16.61 -17.97 33.29
CA MET A 163 -15.17 -18.26 33.26
C MET A 163 -14.37 -17.38 34.23
N ARG A 164 -14.74 -16.10 34.34
CA ARG A 164 -14.07 -15.13 35.23
C ARG A 164 -14.49 -15.28 36.69
N THR A 165 -15.79 -15.44 36.97
CA THR A 165 -16.35 -15.27 38.32
C THR A 165 -16.68 -16.58 39.04
N ALA A 166 -16.87 -17.69 38.32
CA ALA A 166 -17.34 -18.94 38.94
C ALA A 166 -16.33 -19.46 39.98
N GLY A 167 -16.80 -19.73 41.20
CA GLY A 167 -15.95 -20.30 42.25
C GLY A 167 -15.60 -21.78 42.04
N LYS A 168 -16.34 -22.49 41.19
CA LYS A 168 -16.15 -23.92 40.92
C LYS A 168 -15.40 -24.12 39.61
N TRP A 169 -14.25 -24.79 39.66
CA TRP A 169 -13.40 -25.01 38.48
C TRP A 169 -14.10 -25.82 37.38
N GLN A 170 -15.05 -26.71 37.74
CA GLN A 170 -15.82 -27.49 36.77
C GLN A 170 -16.67 -26.60 35.86
N VAL A 171 -17.28 -25.55 36.40
CA VAL A 171 -18.05 -24.57 35.62
C VAL A 171 -17.13 -23.83 34.65
N LYS A 172 -15.96 -23.39 35.12
CA LYS A 172 -14.95 -22.73 34.27
C LYS A 172 -14.52 -23.63 33.12
N THR A 173 -14.11 -24.87 33.42
CA THR A 173 -13.68 -25.84 32.40
C THR A 173 -14.81 -26.18 31.43
N GLY A 174 -16.05 -26.34 31.91
CA GLY A 174 -17.23 -26.55 31.07
C GLY A 174 -17.47 -25.37 30.12
N CYS A 175 -17.46 -24.14 30.63
CA CYS A 175 -17.64 -22.94 29.79
C CYS A 175 -16.54 -22.81 28.73
N ILE A 176 -15.28 -23.14 29.06
CA ILE A 176 -14.19 -23.15 28.08
C ILE A 176 -14.45 -24.18 26.96
N ARG A 177 -14.98 -25.37 27.27
CA ARG A 177 -15.35 -26.37 26.25
C ARG A 177 -16.52 -25.90 25.39
N LEU A 178 -17.52 -25.25 25.98
CA LEU A 178 -18.63 -24.66 25.22
C LEU A 178 -18.14 -23.56 24.28
N LEU A 179 -17.13 -22.77 24.69
CA LEU A 179 -16.47 -21.83 23.79
C LEU A 179 -15.72 -22.53 22.66
N GLU A 180 -15.05 -23.65 22.92
CA GLU A 180 -14.43 -24.46 21.85
C GLU A 180 -15.45 -24.98 20.84
N GLU A 181 -16.65 -25.35 21.29
CA GLU A 181 -17.74 -25.75 20.40
C GLU A 181 -18.22 -24.57 19.54
N LEU A 182 -18.38 -23.37 20.14
CA LEU A 182 -18.74 -22.16 19.40
C LEU A 182 -17.72 -21.81 18.31
N ILE A 183 -16.42 -22.00 18.56
CA ILE A 183 -15.36 -21.79 17.56
C ILE A 183 -15.60 -22.67 16.32
N GLN A 184 -16.08 -23.91 16.51
CA GLN A 184 -16.30 -24.84 15.41
C GLN A 184 -17.58 -24.52 14.62
N ILE A 185 -18.64 -24.10 15.32
CA ILE A 185 -19.97 -23.93 14.72
C ILE A 185 -20.15 -22.55 14.11
N SER A 186 -19.59 -21.51 14.73
CA SER A 186 -19.76 -20.11 14.32
C SER A 186 -18.42 -19.35 14.32
N PRO A 187 -17.42 -19.82 13.56
CA PRO A 187 -16.06 -19.28 13.60
C PRO A 187 -16.01 -17.78 13.29
N GLU A 188 -16.80 -17.31 12.32
CA GLU A 188 -16.80 -15.90 11.90
C GLU A 188 -17.32 -14.95 12.98
N ILE A 189 -18.42 -15.31 13.65
CA ILE A 189 -18.99 -14.49 14.72
C ILE A 189 -18.09 -14.52 15.96
N VAL A 190 -17.53 -15.69 16.29
CA VAL A 190 -16.57 -15.82 17.40
C VAL A 190 -15.31 -14.98 17.14
N ALA A 191 -14.80 -14.96 15.90
CA ALA A 191 -13.68 -14.10 15.51
C ALA A 191 -13.99 -12.62 15.78
N ARG A 192 -15.16 -12.13 15.33
CA ARG A 192 -15.59 -10.74 15.56
C ARG A 192 -15.70 -10.39 17.05
N LEU A 193 -16.00 -11.36 17.91
CA LEU A 193 -16.13 -11.22 19.36
C LEU A 193 -14.81 -11.40 20.13
N MET A 194 -13.68 -11.65 19.44
CA MET A 194 -12.39 -11.87 20.10
C MET A 194 -11.94 -10.70 20.98
N THR A 195 -12.43 -9.48 20.71
CA THR A 195 -12.18 -8.29 21.54
C THR A 195 -12.60 -8.47 22.99
N ASP A 196 -13.68 -9.24 23.22
CA ASP A 196 -14.22 -9.54 24.54
C ASP A 196 -13.66 -10.85 25.09
N ILE A 197 -13.38 -11.83 24.22
CA ILE A 197 -12.89 -13.16 24.59
C ILE A 197 -11.44 -13.11 25.08
N ILE A 198 -10.54 -12.50 24.30
CA ILE A 198 -9.09 -12.56 24.57
C ILE A 198 -8.72 -11.98 25.95
N PRO A 199 -9.27 -10.83 26.41
CA PRO A 199 -8.98 -10.33 27.75
C PRO A 199 -9.36 -11.33 28.86
N VAL A 200 -10.51 -12.01 28.74
CA VAL A 200 -10.95 -13.02 29.72
C VAL A 200 -10.05 -14.23 29.66
N MET A 201 -9.72 -14.73 28.47
CA MET A 201 -8.83 -15.88 28.31
C MET A 201 -7.41 -15.60 28.82
N ALA A 202 -6.91 -14.38 28.64
CA ALA A 202 -5.62 -13.93 29.16
C ALA A 202 -5.59 -13.85 30.70
N GLU A 203 -6.73 -13.71 31.37
CA GLU A 203 -6.84 -13.82 32.84
C GLU A 203 -6.96 -15.29 33.27
N VAL A 204 -7.85 -16.05 32.63
CA VAL A 204 -8.19 -17.43 32.99
C VAL A 204 -7.03 -18.40 32.79
N ILE A 205 -6.11 -18.11 31.87
CA ILE A 205 -4.89 -18.92 31.66
C ILE A 205 -3.96 -18.97 32.88
N TRP A 206 -4.13 -18.03 33.81
CA TRP A 206 -3.40 -17.95 35.08
C TRP A 206 -4.19 -18.51 36.27
N ASP A 207 -5.31 -19.22 36.05
CA ASP A 207 -6.10 -19.84 37.12
C ASP A 207 -5.23 -20.80 37.96
N THR A 208 -5.52 -20.92 39.25
CA THR A 208 -4.73 -21.76 40.16
C THR A 208 -4.91 -23.26 39.90
N LYS A 209 -6.00 -23.67 39.23
CA LYS A 209 -6.28 -25.07 38.92
C LYS A 209 -5.69 -25.48 37.58
N SER A 210 -4.81 -26.48 37.59
CA SER A 210 -4.13 -27.01 36.39
C SER A 210 -5.09 -27.47 35.27
N ASP A 211 -6.27 -27.99 35.63
CA ASP A 211 -7.26 -28.45 34.65
C ASP A 211 -7.86 -27.27 33.86
N VAL A 212 -8.08 -26.13 34.53
CA VAL A 212 -8.54 -24.90 33.89
C VAL A 212 -7.43 -24.34 32.99
N GLN A 213 -6.18 -24.30 33.47
CA GLN A 213 -5.04 -23.86 32.67
C GLN A 213 -4.84 -24.67 31.39
N LYS A 214 -4.98 -26.01 31.46
CA LYS A 214 -4.86 -26.89 30.29
C LYS A 214 -5.98 -26.63 29.28
N ALA A 215 -7.22 -26.53 29.77
CA ALA A 215 -8.37 -26.24 28.93
C ALA A 215 -8.25 -24.85 28.27
N SER A 216 -7.87 -23.82 29.03
CA SER A 216 -7.73 -22.46 28.50
C SER A 216 -6.63 -22.34 27.45
N ARG A 217 -5.52 -23.09 27.59
CA ARG A 217 -4.44 -23.12 26.59
C ARG A 217 -4.92 -23.73 25.27
N ALA A 218 -5.60 -24.87 25.33
CA ALA A 218 -6.15 -25.53 24.15
C ALA A 218 -7.20 -24.65 23.44
N ALA A 219 -8.09 -24.03 24.21
CA ALA A 219 -9.08 -23.10 23.66
C ALA A 219 -8.44 -21.85 23.04
N LEU A 220 -7.39 -21.30 23.67
CA LEU A 220 -6.67 -20.14 23.14
C LEU A 220 -5.97 -20.44 21.82
N GLU A 221 -5.37 -21.63 21.66
CA GLU A 221 -4.79 -22.07 20.38
C GLU A 221 -5.85 -22.12 19.27
N LYS A 222 -7.02 -22.68 19.56
CA LYS A 222 -8.15 -22.73 18.61
C LYS A 222 -8.70 -21.34 18.29
N LEU A 223 -8.81 -20.46 19.28
CA LEU A 223 -9.27 -19.07 19.10
C LEU A 223 -8.30 -18.28 18.22
N CYS A 224 -7.00 -18.36 18.49
CA CYS A 224 -6.01 -17.63 17.72
C CYS A 224 -5.92 -18.14 16.28
N ALA A 225 -6.27 -19.40 16.01
CA ALA A 225 -6.37 -19.93 14.65
C ALA A 225 -7.52 -19.32 13.83
N LEU A 226 -8.48 -18.63 14.45
CA LEU A 226 -9.52 -17.86 13.74
C LEU A 226 -8.98 -16.55 13.15
N VAL A 227 -7.79 -16.11 13.55
CA VAL A 227 -7.19 -14.89 13.01
C VAL A 227 -6.75 -15.16 11.57
N SER A 228 -7.45 -14.55 10.62
CA SER A 228 -7.24 -14.71 9.17
C SER A 228 -6.06 -13.87 8.63
N ASN A 229 -5.45 -13.04 9.49
CA ASN A 229 -4.41 -12.10 9.10
C ASN A 229 -3.05 -12.81 8.90
N LYS A 230 -2.66 -12.98 7.63
CA LYS A 230 -1.42 -13.66 7.21
C LYS A 230 -0.14 -12.96 7.67
N ASP A 231 -0.18 -11.67 7.98
CA ASP A 231 1.01 -10.95 8.48
C ASP A 231 1.41 -11.46 9.86
N ILE A 232 0.41 -11.84 10.67
CA ILE A 232 0.63 -12.30 12.04
C ILE A 232 0.47 -13.80 12.22
N GLU A 233 -0.06 -14.53 11.23
CA GLU A 233 -0.29 -15.97 11.26
C GLU A 233 0.95 -16.76 11.73
N ARG A 234 2.10 -16.52 11.11
CA ARG A 234 3.37 -17.17 11.48
C ARG A 234 3.86 -16.82 12.90
N PHE A 235 3.35 -15.74 13.48
CA PHE A 235 3.71 -15.27 14.82
C PHE A 235 2.69 -15.68 15.88
N ILE A 236 1.53 -16.25 15.51
CA ILE A 236 0.49 -16.69 16.46
C ILE A 236 1.08 -17.53 17.60
N PRO A 237 1.95 -18.54 17.36
CA PRO A 237 2.55 -19.29 18.47
C PRO A 237 3.35 -18.41 19.44
N ALA A 238 4.14 -17.45 18.93
CA ALA A 238 4.90 -16.52 19.75
C ALA A 238 3.99 -15.52 20.49
N LEU A 239 2.88 -15.10 19.87
CA LEU A 239 1.87 -14.26 20.50
C LEU A 239 1.19 -14.97 21.68
N ILE A 240 0.81 -16.24 21.50
CA ILE A 240 0.27 -17.09 22.57
C ILE A 240 1.29 -17.23 23.71
N GLN A 241 2.56 -17.54 23.39
CA GLN A 241 3.61 -17.62 24.41
C GLN A 241 3.85 -16.29 25.12
N SER A 242 3.63 -15.16 24.45
CA SER A 242 3.73 -13.83 25.08
C SER A 242 2.58 -13.55 26.06
N LEU A 243 1.41 -14.17 25.89
CA LEU A 243 0.31 -14.14 26.86
C LEU A 243 0.58 -15.04 28.07
N ILE A 244 1.23 -16.19 27.86
CA ILE A 244 1.54 -17.19 28.91
C ILE A 244 2.80 -16.80 29.71
N HIS A 245 3.82 -16.26 29.05
CA HIS A 245 5.14 -15.96 29.62
C HIS A 245 5.59 -14.51 29.30
N PRO A 246 4.87 -13.49 29.78
CA PRO A 246 5.01 -12.11 29.30
C PRO A 246 6.34 -11.43 29.64
N VAL A 247 7.10 -11.93 30.63
CA VAL A 247 8.39 -11.33 31.01
C VAL A 247 9.50 -11.70 30.03
N GLU A 248 9.50 -12.94 29.55
CA GLU A 248 10.59 -13.48 28.71
C GLU A 248 10.29 -13.36 27.21
N GLU A 249 9.04 -13.54 26.81
CA GLU A 249 8.67 -13.68 25.40
C GLU A 249 8.28 -12.36 24.74
N VAL A 250 7.75 -11.38 25.49
CA VAL A 250 7.31 -10.09 24.91
C VAL A 250 8.44 -9.36 24.18
N PRO A 251 9.66 -9.17 24.74
CA PRO A 251 10.74 -8.52 24.02
C PRO A 251 11.16 -9.25 22.73
N LYS A 252 11.17 -10.60 22.76
CA LYS A 252 11.52 -11.43 21.61
C LYS A 252 10.47 -11.30 20.50
N THR A 253 9.20 -11.38 20.86
CA THR A 253 8.08 -11.26 19.92
C THR A 253 8.00 -9.88 19.29
N ILE A 254 8.23 -8.80 20.05
CA ILE A 254 8.32 -7.43 19.50
C ILE A 254 9.46 -7.33 18.48
N GLN A 255 10.62 -7.93 18.76
CA GLN A 255 11.74 -7.89 17.83
C GLN A 255 11.40 -8.60 16.51
N LEU A 256 10.74 -9.75 16.57
CA LEU A 256 10.27 -10.50 15.39
C LEU A 256 9.24 -9.70 14.57
N LEU A 257 8.27 -9.09 15.24
CA LEU A 257 7.22 -8.31 14.60
C LEU A 257 7.72 -6.97 14.03
N SER A 258 8.74 -6.37 14.62
CA SER A 258 9.25 -5.06 14.17
C SER A 258 9.82 -5.06 12.75
N ALA A 259 10.24 -6.22 12.25
CA ALA A 259 10.72 -6.41 10.88
C ALA A 259 9.60 -6.85 9.92
N THR A 260 8.39 -7.05 10.43
CA THR A 260 7.24 -7.45 9.62
C THR A 260 6.61 -6.21 9.02
N THR A 261 6.50 -6.22 7.71
CA THR A 261 5.69 -5.23 7.00
C THR A 261 4.24 -5.65 7.18
N PHE A 262 3.50 -4.95 8.04
CA PHE A 262 2.05 -5.13 8.16
C PHE A 262 1.40 -4.50 6.95
N VAL A 263 0.39 -5.18 6.49
CA VAL A 263 -0.25 -4.79 5.26
C VAL A 263 -1.66 -5.28 5.09
N GLN A 264 -2.03 -6.37 5.77
CA GLN A 264 -3.36 -6.88 5.79
C GLN A 264 -4.19 -5.94 6.64
N GLU A 265 -5.45 -5.78 6.29
CA GLU A 265 -6.37 -5.01 7.13
C GLU A 265 -6.30 -5.55 8.55
N VAL A 266 -6.13 -4.62 9.48
CA VAL A 266 -6.00 -4.94 10.88
C VAL A 266 -7.40 -4.96 11.47
N ASP A 267 -8.00 -6.15 11.41
CA ASP A 267 -9.34 -6.42 11.91
C ASP A 267 -9.38 -6.52 13.45
N SER A 268 -10.60 -6.55 14.00
CA SER A 268 -10.83 -6.70 15.44
C SER A 268 -10.16 -7.93 16.06
N PRO A 269 -10.22 -9.15 15.46
CA PRO A 269 -9.46 -10.32 15.91
C PRO A 269 -7.95 -10.05 16.05
N THR A 270 -7.34 -9.45 15.02
CA THR A 270 -5.90 -9.14 14.99
C THR A 270 -5.53 -8.17 16.11
N LEU A 271 -6.31 -7.10 16.30
CA LEU A 271 -6.08 -6.14 17.38
C LEU A 271 -6.29 -6.75 18.77
N ALA A 272 -7.27 -7.64 18.91
CA ALA A 272 -7.54 -8.32 20.18
C ALA A 272 -6.31 -9.12 20.65
N LEU A 273 -5.62 -9.79 19.72
CA LEU A 273 -4.42 -10.57 20.02
C LEU A 273 -3.16 -9.69 20.18
N MET A 274 -3.02 -8.66 19.36
CA MET A 274 -1.82 -7.81 19.35
C MET A 274 -1.80 -6.78 20.48
N THR A 275 -2.95 -6.22 20.86
CA THR A 275 -3.01 -5.14 21.86
C THR A 275 -2.40 -5.50 23.22
N PRO A 276 -2.64 -6.70 23.80
CA PRO A 276 -1.99 -7.11 25.05
C PRO A 276 -0.46 -7.10 24.95
N LEU A 277 0.10 -7.60 23.83
CA LEU A 277 1.54 -7.57 23.57
C LEU A 277 2.06 -6.13 23.49
N LEU A 278 1.41 -5.29 22.69
CA LEU A 278 1.85 -3.92 22.44
C LEU A 278 1.76 -3.07 23.72
N SER A 279 0.66 -3.17 24.46
CA SER A 279 0.48 -2.49 25.74
C SER A 279 1.57 -2.87 26.75
N ARG A 280 1.89 -4.17 26.87
CA ARG A 280 3.03 -4.62 27.69
C ARG A 280 4.37 -4.09 27.15
N GLY A 281 4.56 -4.10 25.84
CA GLY A 281 5.77 -3.59 25.17
C GLY A 281 6.05 -2.11 25.43
N LEU A 282 5.02 -1.27 25.55
CA LEU A 282 5.16 0.15 25.88
C LEU A 282 5.79 0.36 27.28
N THR A 283 5.64 -0.62 28.17
CA THR A 283 6.17 -0.57 29.54
C THR A 283 7.58 -1.15 29.69
N GLU A 284 8.16 -1.71 28.62
CA GLU A 284 9.52 -2.28 28.64
C GLU A 284 10.60 -1.25 28.93
N ARG A 285 11.77 -1.67 29.43
CA ARG A 285 12.86 -0.75 29.79
C ARG A 285 13.60 -0.16 28.58
N PRO A 286 14.02 -0.95 27.56
CA PRO A 286 14.87 -0.43 26.49
C PRO A 286 14.14 0.52 25.54
N THR A 287 14.73 1.70 25.26
CA THR A 287 14.18 2.70 24.32
C THR A 287 13.99 2.13 22.91
N ALA A 288 14.91 1.29 22.45
CA ALA A 288 14.80 0.63 21.14
C ALA A 288 13.55 -0.26 21.03
N THR A 289 13.18 -0.96 22.10
CA THR A 289 11.96 -1.80 22.15
C THR A 289 10.72 -0.92 22.12
N LYS A 290 10.66 0.14 22.93
CA LYS A 290 9.56 1.12 22.92
C LYS A 290 9.34 1.74 21.54
N ARG A 291 10.44 2.15 20.88
CA ARG A 291 10.41 2.67 19.50
C ARG A 291 9.80 1.64 18.55
N LYS A 292 10.25 0.39 18.58
CA LYS A 292 9.72 -0.70 17.75
C LYS A 292 8.23 -0.94 18.00
N VAL A 293 7.78 -0.90 19.26
CA VAL A 293 6.35 -1.01 19.59
C VAL A 293 5.55 0.14 18.98
N ALA A 294 6.07 1.37 19.06
CA ALA A 294 5.43 2.53 18.42
C ALA A 294 5.37 2.39 16.89
N VAL A 295 6.41 1.86 16.23
CA VAL A 295 6.39 1.53 14.79
C VAL A 295 5.30 0.51 14.47
N ILE A 296 5.19 -0.57 15.26
CA ILE A 296 4.16 -1.60 15.05
C ILE A 296 2.76 -0.99 15.22
N ILE A 297 2.55 -0.21 16.28
CA ILE A 297 1.26 0.47 16.51
C ILE A 297 0.92 1.41 15.35
N ASP A 298 1.87 2.25 14.91
CA ASP A 298 1.66 3.19 13.80
C ASP A 298 1.28 2.45 12.50
N ASN A 299 2.08 1.44 12.14
CA ASN A 299 1.86 0.67 10.91
C ASN A 299 0.54 -0.09 10.92
N MET A 300 0.19 -0.72 12.05
CA MET A 300 -1.08 -1.43 12.17
C MET A 300 -2.27 -0.49 12.16
N SER A 301 -2.18 0.66 12.85
CA SER A 301 -3.29 1.61 12.96
C SER A 301 -3.67 2.22 11.61
N LYS A 302 -2.68 2.43 10.71
CA LYS A 302 -2.93 2.89 9.33
C LYS A 302 -3.75 1.90 8.49
N LEU A 303 -3.78 0.64 8.89
CA LEU A 303 -4.45 -0.46 8.20
C LEU A 303 -5.80 -0.80 8.84
N VAL A 304 -6.24 -0.03 9.83
CA VAL A 304 -7.59 -0.16 10.38
C VAL A 304 -8.55 0.63 9.51
N ASP A 305 -9.60 -0.04 9.05
CA ASP A 305 -10.59 0.46 8.10
C ASP A 305 -11.51 1.52 8.71
N ASN A 306 -11.88 1.31 9.97
CA ASN A 306 -12.94 2.03 10.62
C ASN A 306 -12.60 2.36 12.08
N GLU A 307 -13.25 3.41 12.56
CA GLU A 307 -13.12 3.87 13.94
C GLU A 307 -13.62 2.81 14.95
N ARG A 308 -14.53 1.93 14.52
CA ARG A 308 -15.17 0.93 15.37
C ARG A 308 -14.21 -0.16 15.83
N THR A 309 -13.33 -0.58 14.94
CA THR A 309 -12.30 -1.59 15.13
C THR A 309 -11.23 -1.08 16.09
N VAL A 310 -10.77 0.18 15.98
CA VAL A 310 -9.66 0.70 16.82
C VAL A 310 -10.11 1.17 18.22
N ARG A 311 -11.32 1.71 18.35
CA ARG A 311 -11.80 2.38 19.58
C ARG A 311 -11.64 1.55 20.86
N PRO A 312 -11.97 0.24 20.91
CA PRO A 312 -11.80 -0.58 22.12
C PRO A 312 -10.36 -0.66 22.64
N PHE A 313 -9.37 -0.37 21.79
CA PHE A 313 -7.96 -0.51 22.09
C PHE A 313 -7.27 0.84 22.41
N LEU A 314 -7.89 1.97 22.04
CA LEU A 314 -7.34 3.31 22.32
C LEU A 314 -6.99 3.53 23.80
N PRO A 315 -7.85 3.19 24.79
CA PRO A 315 -7.52 3.39 26.20
C PRO A 315 -6.31 2.56 26.68
N LYS A 316 -5.94 1.49 25.94
CA LYS A 316 -4.83 0.59 26.30
C LYS A 316 -3.50 1.00 25.67
N LEU A 317 -3.52 1.76 24.56
CA LEU A 317 -2.34 2.11 23.77
C LEU A 317 -1.94 3.58 23.91
N LEU A 318 -2.89 4.51 23.76
CA LEU A 318 -2.61 5.95 23.73
C LEU A 318 -1.96 6.49 25.03
N PRO A 319 -2.42 6.14 26.24
CA PRO A 319 -1.78 6.64 27.47
C PRO A 319 -0.32 6.19 27.60
N GLY A 320 -0.03 4.96 27.15
CA GLY A 320 1.32 4.42 27.12
C GLY A 320 2.23 5.17 26.15
N LEU A 321 1.75 5.49 24.95
CA LEU A 321 2.50 6.26 23.96
C LEU A 321 2.78 7.70 24.42
N ILE A 322 1.78 8.41 24.93
CA ILE A 322 1.91 9.79 25.43
C ILE A 322 2.94 9.86 26.57
N LYS A 323 2.96 8.84 27.45
CA LYS A 323 3.98 8.74 28.49
C LYS A 323 5.40 8.56 27.90
N ILE A 324 5.56 7.81 26.83
CA ILE A 324 6.87 7.59 26.18
C ILE A 324 7.35 8.87 25.50
N GLU A 325 6.45 9.58 24.81
CA GLU A 325 6.73 10.84 24.12
C GLU A 325 7.39 11.87 25.05
N THR A 326 6.87 11.97 26.28
CA THR A 326 7.34 12.92 27.31
C THR A 326 8.58 12.45 28.09
N THR A 327 8.89 11.15 28.08
CA THR A 327 9.94 10.57 28.95
C THR A 327 11.21 10.16 28.22
N VAL A 328 11.16 9.90 26.91
CA VAL A 328 12.33 9.43 26.14
C VAL A 328 13.19 10.61 25.65
N SER A 329 14.51 10.52 25.85
CA SER A 329 15.46 11.56 25.42
C SER A 329 15.75 11.56 23.91
N ASP A 330 15.79 10.37 23.29
CA ASP A 330 16.08 10.18 21.87
C ASP A 330 15.05 10.89 20.96
N PRO A 331 15.46 11.90 20.15
CA PRO A 331 14.56 12.63 19.26
C PRO A 331 13.91 11.75 18.19
N GLU A 332 14.60 10.72 17.70
CA GLU A 332 14.06 9.80 16.69
C GLU A 332 12.94 8.95 17.29
N ALA A 333 13.19 8.31 18.44
CA ALA A 333 12.14 7.55 19.13
C ALA A 333 10.91 8.40 19.48
N ARG A 334 11.11 9.67 19.89
CA ARG A 334 9.99 10.60 20.13
C ARG A 334 9.20 10.91 18.87
N SER A 335 9.87 11.17 17.73
CA SER A 335 9.16 11.46 16.48
C SER A 335 8.32 10.27 16.01
N VAL A 336 8.82 9.05 16.15
CA VAL A 336 8.07 7.82 15.85
C VAL A 336 6.85 7.66 16.74
N VAL A 337 7.00 7.88 18.05
CA VAL A 337 5.89 7.81 19.02
C VAL A 337 4.84 8.87 18.70
N GLN A 338 5.25 10.10 18.35
CA GLN A 338 4.33 11.16 17.94
C GLN A 338 3.52 10.76 16.70
N ARG A 339 4.17 10.17 15.69
CA ARG A 339 3.48 9.65 14.50
C ARG A 339 2.42 8.63 14.89
N ALA A 340 2.77 7.65 15.72
CA ALA A 340 1.83 6.64 16.21
C ALA A 340 0.63 7.24 16.96
N ILE A 341 0.85 8.24 17.81
CA ILE A 341 -0.22 8.97 18.52
C ILE A 341 -1.14 9.68 17.54
N ASN A 342 -0.57 10.39 16.56
CA ASN A 342 -1.33 11.13 15.57
C ASN A 342 -2.19 10.18 14.71
N THR A 343 -1.61 9.06 14.25
CA THR A 343 -2.31 8.03 13.50
C THR A 343 -3.47 7.45 14.32
N LEU A 344 -3.23 7.01 15.56
CA LEU A 344 -4.29 6.46 16.41
C LEU A 344 -5.41 7.48 16.70
N ARG A 345 -5.06 8.76 16.91
CA ARG A 345 -6.03 9.84 17.10
C ARG A 345 -6.85 10.10 15.84
N GLN A 346 -6.22 10.08 14.68
CA GLN A 346 -6.88 10.27 13.40
C GLN A 346 -7.87 9.13 13.10
N VAL A 347 -7.40 7.87 13.21
CA VAL A 347 -8.21 6.67 12.94
C VAL A 347 -9.33 6.54 13.98
N GLY A 348 -9.02 6.80 15.25
CA GLY A 348 -9.97 6.75 16.35
C GLY A 348 -10.87 7.99 16.47
N LYS A 349 -10.66 9.03 15.65
CA LYS A 349 -11.28 10.38 15.72
C LYS A 349 -11.34 10.97 17.14
N VAL A 350 -10.22 10.91 17.84
CA VAL A 350 -10.10 11.37 19.23
C VAL A 350 -8.99 12.39 19.38
N THR A 351 -9.18 13.33 20.31
CA THR A 351 -8.19 14.38 20.61
C THR A 351 -7.43 14.10 21.91
N GLY A 352 -8.03 13.34 22.83
CA GLY A 352 -7.48 13.01 24.15
C GLY A 352 -6.48 11.85 24.16
N ASP A 353 -6.35 11.19 25.31
CA ASP A 353 -5.53 10.00 25.54
C ASP A 353 -6.30 8.68 25.34
N GLY A 354 -7.52 8.76 24.80
CA GLY A 354 -8.36 7.59 24.56
C GLY A 354 -9.17 7.15 25.77
N SER A 355 -8.97 7.70 26.98
CA SER A 355 -9.69 7.28 28.19
C SER A 355 -11.15 7.76 28.24
N ASP A 356 -11.46 8.92 27.66
CA ASP A 356 -12.80 9.51 27.62
C ASP A 356 -13.64 9.07 26.41
N VAL A 357 -13.14 8.10 25.63
CA VAL A 357 -13.81 7.68 24.39
C VAL A 357 -15.07 6.92 24.74
N LYS A 358 -16.22 7.50 24.41
CA LYS A 358 -17.50 6.82 24.57
C LYS A 358 -17.50 5.54 23.72
N PRO A 359 -18.02 4.41 24.26
CA PRO A 359 -18.37 3.26 23.43
C PRO A 359 -19.20 3.72 22.24
N ILE A 360 -19.05 3.03 21.12
CA ILE A 360 -19.78 3.35 19.90
C ILE A 360 -21.26 3.23 20.19
N GLU A 361 -22.06 4.15 19.65
CA GLU A 361 -23.51 4.10 19.80
C GLU A 361 -24.05 2.89 19.04
N ASP A 362 -24.14 1.78 19.76
CA ASP A 362 -24.83 0.58 19.33
C ASP A 362 -26.34 0.84 19.33
N VAL A 363 -27.05 0.12 18.48
CA VAL A 363 -28.51 0.08 18.48
C VAL A 363 -28.97 -0.44 19.83
N ASP A 364 -29.82 0.34 20.49
CA ASP A 364 -30.39 -0.01 21.79
C ASP A 364 -31.45 -1.10 21.64
N LEU A 365 -31.31 -2.18 22.40
CA LEU A 365 -32.24 -3.31 22.38
C LEU A 365 -33.68 -2.88 22.70
N SER A 366 -33.88 -1.96 23.65
CA SER A 366 -35.21 -1.50 24.05
C SER A 366 -35.90 -0.79 22.88
N LYS A 367 -35.16 0.06 22.15
CA LYS A 367 -35.66 0.69 20.92
C LYS A 367 -35.92 -0.33 19.81
N THR A 368 -35.06 -1.33 19.64
CA THR A 368 -35.30 -2.40 18.66
C THR A 368 -36.55 -3.20 18.99
N ILE A 369 -36.83 -3.47 20.27
CA ILE A 369 -38.07 -4.13 20.70
C ILE A 369 -39.30 -3.29 20.32
N GLU A 370 -39.25 -1.98 20.49
CA GLU A 370 -40.32 -1.08 20.06
C GLU A 370 -40.54 -1.15 18.54
N LEU A 371 -39.46 -1.10 17.75
CA LEU A 371 -39.49 -1.20 16.29
C LEU A 371 -40.05 -2.54 15.80
N VAL A 372 -39.59 -3.66 16.36
CA VAL A 372 -40.08 -5.00 16.01
C VAL A 372 -41.56 -5.12 16.37
N ASN A 373 -41.99 -4.65 17.54
CA ASN A 373 -43.40 -4.62 17.92
C ASN A 373 -44.25 -3.77 16.97
N GLU A 374 -43.74 -2.62 16.52
CA GLU A 374 -44.43 -1.77 15.56
C GLU A 374 -44.62 -2.50 14.22
N GLN A 375 -43.57 -3.14 13.70
CA GLN A 375 -43.63 -3.88 12.44
C GLN A 375 -44.52 -5.13 12.52
N LEU A 376 -44.48 -5.86 13.64
CA LEU A 376 -45.40 -6.98 13.87
C LEU A 376 -46.86 -6.50 13.89
N LYS A 377 -47.17 -5.41 14.61
CA LYS A 377 -48.52 -4.82 14.65
C LYS A 377 -48.99 -4.35 13.28
N LYS A 378 -48.14 -3.66 12.51
CA LYS A 378 -48.45 -3.18 11.14
C LYS A 378 -48.83 -4.31 10.19
N ASN A 379 -48.18 -5.47 10.33
CA ASN A 379 -48.42 -6.65 9.49
C ASN A 379 -49.43 -7.65 10.10
N GLY A 380 -49.99 -7.31 11.27
CA GLY A 380 -51.00 -8.10 11.97
C GLY A 380 -50.48 -9.40 12.58
N LEU A 381 -49.19 -9.49 12.94
CA LEU A 381 -48.58 -10.65 13.61
C LEU A 381 -48.64 -10.50 15.14
N SER A 382 -48.88 -11.60 15.84
CA SER A 382 -48.89 -11.68 17.31
C SER A 382 -48.14 -12.93 17.81
N GLY A 383 -47.52 -12.86 18.99
CA GLY A 383 -46.75 -13.94 19.57
C GLY A 383 -46.32 -13.66 21.02
N PRO A 384 -45.68 -14.62 21.71
CA PRO A 384 -45.18 -14.43 23.08
C PRO A 384 -44.15 -13.31 23.21
N ASP A 385 -44.15 -12.59 24.33
CA ASP A 385 -43.21 -11.49 24.59
C ASP A 385 -41.74 -11.96 24.56
N THR A 386 -41.46 -13.18 25.05
CA THR A 386 -40.14 -13.81 24.99
C THR A 386 -39.63 -13.97 23.56
N LEU A 387 -40.52 -14.34 22.62
CA LEU A 387 -40.17 -14.50 21.21
C LEU A 387 -39.92 -13.14 20.54
N VAL A 388 -40.74 -12.13 20.84
CA VAL A 388 -40.53 -10.74 20.37
C VAL A 388 -39.17 -10.23 20.84
N HIS A 389 -38.85 -10.44 22.12
CA HIS A 389 -37.58 -10.03 22.70
C HIS A 389 -36.40 -10.72 22.01
N TYR A 390 -36.51 -12.02 21.74
CA TYR A 390 -35.45 -12.76 21.06
C TYR A 390 -35.22 -12.29 19.62
N VAL A 391 -36.30 -12.09 18.83
CA VAL A 391 -36.17 -11.53 17.48
C VAL A 391 -35.54 -10.15 17.51
N ALA A 392 -35.95 -9.28 18.44
CA ALA A 392 -35.34 -7.97 18.61
C ALA A 392 -33.85 -8.06 18.99
N GLN A 393 -33.45 -9.08 19.77
CA GLN A 393 -32.05 -9.33 20.09
C GLN A 393 -31.24 -9.74 18.86
N LEU A 394 -31.75 -10.63 18.01
CA LEU A 394 -31.10 -11.02 16.76
C LEU A 394 -30.94 -9.82 15.81
N VAL A 395 -32.00 -9.02 15.64
CA VAL A 395 -31.98 -7.78 14.85
C VAL A 395 -30.96 -6.79 15.40
N THR A 396 -30.92 -6.62 16.72
CA THR A 396 -29.96 -5.74 17.39
C THR A 396 -28.54 -6.21 17.14
N ASN A 397 -28.29 -7.52 17.23
CA ASN A 397 -26.97 -8.09 16.95
C ASN A 397 -26.58 -7.85 15.48
N LEU A 398 -27.44 -8.18 14.51
CA LEU A 398 -27.19 -7.92 13.08
C LEU A 398 -26.79 -6.46 12.81
N ALA A 399 -27.58 -5.51 13.32
CA ALA A 399 -27.34 -4.08 13.14
C ALA A 399 -26.06 -3.60 13.86
N ASN A 400 -25.82 -4.11 15.08
CA ASN A 400 -24.61 -3.81 15.83
C ASN A 400 -23.37 -4.43 15.19
N PHE A 401 -23.46 -5.55 14.47
CA PHE A 401 -22.32 -6.08 13.72
C PHE A 401 -22.17 -5.48 12.32
N ARG A 402 -23.00 -4.48 11.96
CA ARG A 402 -23.02 -3.83 10.64
C ARG A 402 -23.20 -4.83 9.50
N MET A 403 -23.95 -5.91 9.76
CA MET A 403 -24.34 -6.83 8.71
C MET A 403 -25.59 -6.26 8.07
N PHE A 404 -25.50 -5.73 6.85
CA PHE A 404 -26.65 -5.16 6.12
C PHE A 404 -26.87 -5.84 4.76
N GLU A 405 -26.42 -7.08 4.64
CA GLU A 405 -26.72 -7.94 3.49
C GLU A 405 -28.15 -8.49 3.63
N PRO A 406 -29.04 -8.25 2.64
CA PRO A 406 -30.44 -8.69 2.73
C PRO A 406 -30.60 -10.20 2.97
N ASP A 407 -29.80 -11.02 2.29
CA ASP A 407 -29.86 -12.48 2.37
C ASP A 407 -29.58 -12.99 3.79
N GLU A 408 -28.65 -12.36 4.51
CA GLU A 408 -28.30 -12.75 5.88
C GLU A 408 -29.43 -12.42 6.87
N TRP A 409 -30.09 -11.27 6.67
CA TRP A 409 -31.25 -10.88 7.47
C TRP A 409 -32.43 -11.80 7.22
N GLU A 410 -32.73 -12.11 5.96
CA GLU A 410 -33.82 -12.99 5.57
C GLU A 410 -33.57 -14.42 6.09
N GLY A 411 -32.36 -14.96 5.88
CA GLY A 411 -31.97 -16.29 6.35
C GLY A 411 -32.04 -16.46 7.87
N THR A 412 -31.74 -15.39 8.62
CA THR A 412 -31.77 -15.38 10.09
C THR A 412 -33.17 -15.19 10.64
N LEU A 413 -33.89 -14.14 10.20
CA LEU A 413 -35.10 -13.68 10.85
C LEU A 413 -36.35 -14.41 10.37
N SER A 414 -36.41 -14.83 9.10
CA SER A 414 -37.62 -15.45 8.55
C SER A 414 -37.99 -16.76 9.24
N ARG A 415 -37.00 -17.47 9.81
CA ARG A 415 -37.19 -18.66 10.66
C ARG A 415 -38.03 -18.34 11.89
N TYR A 416 -37.66 -17.30 12.65
CA TYR A 416 -38.37 -16.93 13.88
C TYR A 416 -39.66 -16.14 13.61
N LEU A 417 -39.70 -15.34 12.54
CA LEU A 417 -40.91 -14.63 12.13
C LEU A 417 -42.04 -15.60 11.72
N SER A 418 -41.70 -16.79 11.22
CA SER A 418 -42.67 -17.83 10.89
C SER A 418 -43.44 -18.39 12.11
N LEU A 419 -42.89 -18.20 13.31
CA LEU A 419 -43.47 -18.68 14.58
C LEU A 419 -44.58 -17.77 15.12
N PHE A 420 -44.70 -16.54 14.61
CA PHE A 420 -45.80 -15.63 14.95
C PHE A 420 -47.10 -16.01 14.23
N ARG A 421 -48.24 -15.49 14.70
CA ARG A 421 -49.56 -15.82 14.15
C ARG A 421 -50.41 -14.57 13.83
N PRO A 422 -51.08 -14.55 12.66
CA PRO A 422 -50.92 -15.44 11.50
C PRO A 422 -49.61 -15.16 10.74
N SER A 423 -48.85 -16.20 10.37
CA SER A 423 -47.61 -16.07 9.59
C SER A 423 -47.81 -16.29 8.09
N SER A 424 -46.97 -15.63 7.28
CA SER A 424 -46.88 -15.82 5.82
C SER A 424 -45.51 -15.33 5.35
N GLN A 425 -44.90 -15.98 4.36
CA GLN A 425 -43.57 -15.60 3.84
C GLN A 425 -43.52 -14.13 3.37
N GLU A 426 -44.56 -13.65 2.67
CA GLU A 426 -44.64 -12.26 2.19
C GLU A 426 -44.56 -11.23 3.33
N LYS A 427 -45.22 -11.50 4.46
CA LYS A 427 -45.16 -10.64 5.65
C LYS A 427 -43.79 -10.71 6.32
N SER A 428 -43.17 -11.89 6.42
CA SER A 428 -41.83 -12.03 6.98
C SER A 428 -40.82 -11.22 6.17
N HIS A 429 -40.80 -11.41 4.85
CA HIS A 429 -39.93 -10.66 3.93
C HIS A 429 -40.14 -9.15 4.04
N THR A 430 -41.40 -8.69 4.10
CA THR A 430 -41.72 -7.26 4.26
C THR A 430 -41.17 -6.70 5.57
N ILE A 431 -41.34 -7.41 6.69
CA ILE A 431 -40.82 -7.00 8.01
C ILE A 431 -39.30 -6.94 7.99
N VAL A 432 -38.63 -7.95 7.43
CA VAL A 432 -37.17 -8.04 7.36
C VAL A 432 -36.59 -6.85 6.59
N HIS A 433 -37.09 -6.60 5.37
CA HIS A 433 -36.59 -5.51 4.53
C HIS A 433 -36.81 -4.13 5.16
N GLU A 434 -37.96 -3.91 5.81
CA GLU A 434 -38.24 -2.63 6.45
C GLU A 434 -37.35 -2.41 7.69
N LEU A 435 -37.15 -3.45 8.51
CA LEU A 435 -36.22 -3.38 9.65
C LEU A 435 -34.77 -3.12 9.19
N LEU A 436 -34.30 -3.82 8.15
CA LEU A 436 -32.98 -3.61 7.55
C LEU A 436 -32.82 -2.17 7.06
N ARG A 437 -33.78 -1.66 6.29
CA ARG A 437 -33.75 -0.29 5.76
C ARG A 437 -33.73 0.75 6.89
N MET A 438 -34.61 0.60 7.89
CA MET A 438 -34.71 1.54 9.00
C MET A 438 -33.41 1.57 9.82
N LEU A 439 -32.84 0.40 10.10
CA LEU A 439 -31.65 0.28 10.92
C LEU A 439 -30.38 0.71 10.17
N ALA A 440 -30.20 0.33 8.90
CA ALA A 440 -29.10 0.81 8.06
C ALA A 440 -29.05 2.35 8.01
N LYS A 441 -30.23 2.97 7.78
CA LYS A 441 -30.37 4.43 7.79
C LYS A 441 -30.03 5.04 9.15
N SER A 442 -30.52 4.44 10.24
CA SER A 442 -30.22 4.93 11.59
C SER A 442 -28.72 4.88 11.93
N THR A 443 -27.98 4.00 11.27
CA THR A 443 -26.55 3.80 11.48
C THR A 443 -25.64 4.58 10.51
N GLY A 444 -26.22 5.37 9.61
CA GLY A 444 -25.51 6.22 8.66
C GLY A 444 -25.01 5.53 7.40
N GLU A 445 -25.52 4.34 7.07
CA GLU A 445 -25.23 3.64 5.82
C GLU A 445 -26.35 3.86 4.79
N GLU A 446 -25.96 4.16 3.55
CA GLU A 446 -26.86 4.21 2.39
C GLU A 446 -26.64 2.97 1.53
N VAL A 447 -27.65 2.10 1.48
CA VAL A 447 -27.66 0.93 0.62
C VAL A 447 -28.08 1.40 -0.79
N GLU A 448 -27.12 1.86 -1.60
CA GLU A 448 -27.32 2.15 -3.03
C GLU A 448 -27.26 0.83 -3.82
N VAL A 449 -28.42 0.30 -4.19
CA VAL A 449 -28.54 -0.81 -5.14
C VAL A 449 -28.56 -0.20 -6.54
N PHE A 450 -27.57 -0.52 -7.38
CA PHE A 450 -27.65 -0.20 -8.81
C PHE A 450 -28.58 -1.22 -9.47
N ASP A 451 -29.51 -0.76 -10.31
CA ASP A 451 -30.35 -1.63 -11.15
C ASP A 451 -29.45 -2.36 -12.17
N ASP A 452 -28.81 -3.45 -11.75
CA ASP A 452 -27.76 -4.14 -12.51
C ASP A 452 -28.30 -5.36 -13.28
N GLU A 453 -29.62 -5.46 -13.49
CA GLU A 453 -30.28 -6.71 -13.89
C GLU A 453 -30.44 -6.98 -15.41
N GLU A 454 -30.33 -6.03 -16.35
CA GLU A 454 -30.88 -6.32 -17.70
C GLU A 454 -29.98 -6.29 -18.95
N GLU A 455 -28.74 -5.77 -18.95
CA GLU A 455 -27.92 -5.79 -20.19
C GLU A 455 -26.49 -6.32 -20.02
N GLY A 456 -26.17 -7.39 -20.76
CA GLY A 456 -24.82 -7.93 -20.98
C GLY A 456 -24.52 -9.27 -20.30
N GLU A 457 -23.75 -10.14 -20.98
CA GLU A 457 -23.21 -11.39 -20.44
C GLU A 457 -22.08 -11.09 -19.43
N ASP A 458 -22.15 -11.68 -18.24
CA ASP A 458 -21.07 -11.60 -17.25
C ASP A 458 -19.89 -12.49 -17.66
N LEU A 459 -18.72 -11.89 -17.79
CA LEU A 459 -17.46 -12.60 -17.97
C LEU A 459 -16.89 -13.09 -16.63
N CYS A 460 -17.13 -12.37 -15.54
CA CYS A 460 -16.83 -12.86 -14.20
C CYS A 460 -17.70 -12.15 -13.16
N ASN A 461 -17.92 -12.83 -12.04
CA ASN A 461 -18.49 -12.26 -10.82
C ASN A 461 -17.86 -12.99 -9.63
N CYS A 462 -16.80 -12.41 -9.08
CA CYS A 462 -16.03 -13.04 -8.02
C CYS A 462 -15.80 -12.09 -6.84
N GLN A 463 -15.72 -12.67 -5.65
CA GLN A 463 -15.35 -11.99 -4.42
C GLN A 463 -14.03 -12.55 -3.94
N PHE A 464 -13.03 -11.69 -3.74
CA PHE A 464 -11.69 -12.15 -3.40
C PHE A 464 -10.92 -11.10 -2.60
N SER A 465 -9.88 -11.56 -1.91
CA SER A 465 -8.86 -10.71 -1.31
C SER A 465 -7.58 -10.86 -2.11
N LEU A 466 -6.89 -9.74 -2.36
CA LEU A 466 -5.62 -9.71 -3.08
C LEU A 466 -4.53 -9.07 -2.24
N ALA A 467 -3.45 -9.83 -2.05
CA ALA A 467 -2.24 -9.38 -1.39
C ALA A 467 -1.02 -9.60 -2.31
N TYR A 468 0.00 -8.75 -2.21
CA TYR A 468 1.28 -8.90 -2.90
C TYR A 468 2.45 -8.83 -1.94
N GLY A 469 3.14 -9.98 -1.78
CA GLY A 469 4.15 -10.14 -0.76
C GLY A 469 3.50 -10.03 0.61
N ALA A 470 3.92 -9.02 1.36
CA ALA A 470 3.10 -8.56 2.47
C ALA A 470 1.84 -7.87 1.86
N LYS A 471 1.95 -6.74 1.13
CA LYS A 471 0.89 -5.73 0.92
C LYS A 471 -0.56 -6.21 0.66
N ILE A 472 -1.59 -6.03 1.52
CA ILE A 472 -3.00 -6.15 1.05
C ILE A 472 -3.29 -4.96 0.17
N LEU A 473 -3.81 -5.29 -0.99
CA LEU A 473 -4.23 -4.35 -2.01
C LEU A 473 -5.75 -4.33 -2.07
N LEU A 474 -6.39 -5.50 -1.88
CA LEU A 474 -7.83 -5.67 -1.86
C LEU A 474 -8.26 -6.65 -0.76
N ASN A 475 -9.34 -6.33 -0.04
CA ASN A 475 -9.93 -7.18 1.00
C ASN A 475 -11.40 -7.42 0.67
N THR A 476 -11.81 -8.68 0.47
CA THR A 476 -13.18 -9.10 0.17
C THR A 476 -13.83 -8.17 -0.86
N ALA A 477 -13.10 -7.94 -1.95
CA ALA A 477 -13.51 -7.06 -3.03
C ALA A 477 -14.31 -7.86 -4.04
N THR A 478 -15.42 -7.28 -4.49
CA THR A 478 -16.25 -7.87 -5.55
C THR A 478 -15.81 -7.31 -6.89
N LEU A 479 -15.48 -8.18 -7.84
CA LEU A 479 -15.17 -7.83 -9.21
C LEU A 479 -16.18 -8.50 -10.13
N ARG A 480 -16.95 -7.66 -10.83
CA ARG A 480 -17.88 -8.08 -11.86
C ARG A 480 -17.50 -7.43 -13.19
N LEU A 481 -17.24 -8.23 -14.21
CA LEU A 481 -16.86 -7.77 -15.55
C LEU A 481 -17.89 -8.27 -16.56
N LYS A 482 -18.32 -7.41 -17.47
CA LYS A 482 -19.26 -7.69 -18.55
C LYS A 482 -18.55 -7.76 -19.90
N ARG A 483 -19.08 -8.56 -20.82
CA ARG A 483 -18.54 -8.71 -22.18
C ARG A 483 -18.68 -7.41 -22.99
N GLY A 484 -17.61 -7.00 -23.68
CA GLY A 484 -17.56 -5.80 -24.55
C GLY A 484 -17.33 -4.46 -23.84
N HIS A 485 -17.26 -4.45 -22.50
CA HIS A 485 -17.01 -3.24 -21.72
C HIS A 485 -15.52 -2.87 -21.66
N ARG A 486 -15.22 -1.58 -21.45
CA ARG A 486 -13.86 -1.05 -21.35
C ARG A 486 -13.70 -0.37 -19.99
N TYR A 487 -13.07 -1.09 -19.07
CA TYR A 487 -12.90 -0.69 -17.68
C TYR A 487 -11.60 0.10 -17.49
N GLY A 488 -11.71 1.34 -17.03
CA GLY A 488 -10.57 2.11 -16.52
C GLY A 488 -10.32 1.75 -15.06
N LEU A 489 -9.15 1.21 -14.75
CA LEU A 489 -8.76 0.82 -13.40
C LEU A 489 -8.07 2.00 -12.70
N CYS A 490 -8.83 2.77 -11.92
CA CYS A 490 -8.36 3.97 -11.23
C CYS A 490 -8.10 3.70 -9.75
N GLY A 491 -7.09 4.34 -9.20
CA GLY A 491 -6.73 4.20 -7.77
C GLY A 491 -5.40 4.88 -7.48
N ARG A 492 -5.14 5.20 -6.21
CA ARG A 492 -3.87 5.80 -5.80
C ARG A 492 -2.69 4.89 -6.14
N ASN A 493 -1.49 5.43 -6.22
CA ASN A 493 -0.33 4.59 -6.48
C ASN A 493 0.00 3.68 -5.29
N GLY A 494 0.39 2.45 -5.62
CA GLY A 494 0.49 1.39 -4.63
C GLY A 494 -0.85 0.85 -4.12
N SER A 495 -2.00 1.20 -4.73
CA SER A 495 -3.30 0.57 -4.45
C SER A 495 -3.42 -0.85 -5.02
N GLY A 496 -2.47 -1.26 -5.87
CA GLY A 496 -2.39 -2.62 -6.41
C GLY A 496 -2.98 -2.85 -7.80
N LYS A 497 -3.10 -1.79 -8.62
CA LYS A 497 -3.61 -1.86 -10.00
C LYS A 497 -2.89 -2.93 -10.86
N SER A 498 -1.58 -2.81 -11.03
CA SER A 498 -0.77 -3.78 -11.79
C SER A 498 -0.76 -5.17 -11.15
N THR A 499 -0.76 -5.24 -9.82
CA THR A 499 -0.85 -6.52 -9.12
C THR A 499 -2.17 -7.22 -9.40
N LEU A 500 -3.29 -6.51 -9.39
CA LEU A 500 -4.60 -7.08 -9.73
C LEU A 500 -4.59 -7.66 -11.14
N MET A 501 -4.05 -6.93 -12.12
CA MET A 501 -3.95 -7.44 -13.48
C MET A 501 -3.06 -8.69 -13.57
N ARG A 502 -1.91 -8.71 -12.88
CA ARG A 502 -1.05 -9.91 -12.82
C ARG A 502 -1.74 -11.09 -12.14
N ALA A 503 -2.52 -10.82 -11.09
CA ALA A 503 -3.26 -11.86 -10.39
C ALA A 503 -4.35 -12.46 -11.27
N ILE A 504 -5.04 -11.64 -12.07
CA ILE A 504 -6.01 -12.12 -13.07
C ILE A 504 -5.29 -13.02 -14.08
N GLN A 505 -4.19 -12.56 -14.68
CA GLN A 505 -3.45 -13.31 -15.69
C GLN A 505 -2.90 -14.66 -15.17
N ASN A 506 -2.45 -14.70 -13.91
CA ASN A 506 -1.88 -15.89 -13.29
C ASN A 506 -2.92 -16.82 -12.66
N GLY A 507 -4.22 -16.50 -12.77
CA GLY A 507 -5.29 -17.28 -12.14
C GLY A 507 -5.23 -17.29 -10.61
N GLN A 508 -4.74 -16.21 -10.00
CA GLN A 508 -4.60 -16.04 -8.55
C GLN A 508 -5.80 -15.37 -7.89
N VAL A 509 -6.77 -14.90 -8.69
CA VAL A 509 -8.01 -14.31 -8.21
C VAL A 509 -9.00 -15.43 -7.93
N GLU A 510 -9.38 -15.59 -6.66
CA GLU A 510 -10.36 -16.59 -6.23
C GLU A 510 -11.71 -16.36 -6.91
N GLY A 511 -12.31 -17.43 -7.45
CA GLY A 511 -13.59 -17.38 -8.17
C GLY A 511 -13.51 -16.77 -9.57
N PHE A 512 -12.34 -16.36 -10.06
CA PHE A 512 -12.19 -15.93 -11.45
C PHE A 512 -12.27 -17.14 -12.40
N PRO A 513 -13.00 -17.07 -13.52
CA PRO A 513 -13.15 -18.18 -14.45
C PRO A 513 -11.83 -18.72 -14.97
N SER A 514 -11.81 -20.00 -15.31
CA SER A 514 -10.59 -20.62 -15.81
C SER A 514 -10.22 -20.08 -17.20
N PRO A 515 -8.95 -20.18 -17.62
CA PRO A 515 -8.52 -19.76 -18.97
C PRO A 515 -9.22 -20.50 -20.12
N GLU A 516 -9.88 -21.62 -19.85
CA GLU A 516 -10.70 -22.36 -20.84
C GLU A 516 -12.06 -21.70 -21.08
N GLU A 517 -12.61 -21.01 -20.07
CA GLU A 517 -13.90 -20.30 -20.13
C GLU A 517 -13.71 -18.85 -20.58
N VAL A 518 -12.71 -18.16 -20.01
CA VAL A 518 -12.43 -16.75 -20.29
C VAL A 518 -10.94 -16.57 -20.54
N ARG A 519 -10.59 -16.26 -21.79
CA ARG A 519 -9.18 -16.11 -22.19
C ARG A 519 -8.69 -14.71 -21.87
N THR A 520 -7.81 -14.59 -20.89
CA THR A 520 -7.16 -13.32 -20.52
C THR A 520 -5.79 -13.19 -21.17
N TRP A 521 -5.47 -12.00 -21.66
CA TRP A 521 -4.15 -11.70 -22.20
C TRP A 521 -3.58 -10.41 -21.62
N TYR A 522 -2.44 -10.54 -20.93
CA TYR A 522 -1.66 -9.41 -20.45
C TYR A 522 -0.76 -8.87 -21.55
N VAL A 523 -1.00 -7.61 -21.93
CA VAL A 523 -0.26 -6.94 -23.00
C VAL A 523 1.04 -6.37 -22.43
N GLU A 524 2.11 -7.17 -22.45
CA GLU A 524 3.46 -6.72 -22.10
C GLU A 524 4.25 -6.28 -23.34
N HIS A 525 5.06 -5.23 -23.19
CA HIS A 525 5.93 -4.70 -24.26
C HIS A 525 7.44 -4.84 -23.96
N ASP A 526 7.80 -5.40 -22.80
CA ASP A 526 9.17 -5.73 -22.41
C ASP A 526 9.58 -7.05 -23.08
N LEU A 527 10.19 -6.94 -24.26
CA LEU A 527 10.89 -8.05 -24.91
C LEU A 527 12.31 -8.08 -24.38
N ASP A 528 12.70 -9.17 -23.69
CA ASP A 528 14.04 -9.37 -23.16
C ASP A 528 15.09 -9.37 -24.28
N GLY A 529 16.22 -8.68 -24.06
CA GLY A 529 17.33 -8.59 -25.02
C GLY A 529 18.06 -9.91 -25.28
N SER A 530 17.67 -11.01 -24.62
CA SER A 530 18.24 -12.35 -24.78
C SER A 530 17.74 -13.09 -26.03
N GLU A 531 16.70 -12.60 -26.72
CA GLU A 531 16.13 -13.19 -27.94
C GLU A 531 16.52 -12.43 -29.23
N GLY A 532 17.74 -11.86 -29.25
CA GLY A 532 18.13 -10.71 -30.08
C GLY A 532 18.00 -10.78 -31.61
N ASP A 533 17.88 -11.98 -32.19
CA ASP A 533 17.98 -12.20 -33.65
C ASP A 533 16.76 -12.92 -34.27
N ILE A 534 15.72 -13.23 -33.49
CA ILE A 534 14.54 -13.95 -34.00
C ILE A 534 13.68 -12.99 -34.86
N SER A 535 13.20 -13.46 -36.01
CA SER A 535 12.29 -12.69 -36.85
C SER A 535 10.91 -12.53 -36.18
N ILE A 536 10.17 -11.46 -36.49
CA ILE A 536 8.85 -11.21 -35.89
C ILE A 536 7.91 -12.41 -36.11
N ILE A 537 7.90 -12.96 -37.32
CA ILE A 537 7.03 -14.10 -37.65
C ILE A 537 7.47 -15.37 -36.90
N ASP A 538 8.77 -15.62 -36.77
CA ASP A 538 9.27 -16.79 -36.04
C ASP A 538 9.07 -16.64 -34.53
N PHE A 539 9.07 -15.41 -34.00
CA PHE A 539 8.73 -15.11 -32.61
C PHE A 539 7.26 -15.40 -32.28
N ILE A 540 6.33 -15.13 -33.20
CA ILE A 540 4.94 -15.56 -33.02
C ILE A 540 4.84 -17.09 -33.06
N GLN A 541 5.58 -17.73 -33.96
CA GLN A 541 5.56 -19.19 -34.12
C GLN A 541 6.23 -19.93 -32.96
N SER A 542 7.16 -19.31 -32.23
CA SER A 542 7.78 -19.91 -31.05
C SER A 542 6.84 -19.94 -29.84
N ASP A 543 5.82 -19.07 -29.80
CA ASP A 543 4.83 -19.05 -28.72
C ASP A 543 3.79 -20.15 -28.89
N LYS A 544 4.05 -21.28 -28.21
CA LYS A 544 3.18 -22.46 -28.21
C LYS A 544 1.75 -22.18 -27.75
N ARG A 545 1.49 -21.07 -27.03
CA ARG A 545 0.14 -20.70 -26.56
C ARG A 545 -0.78 -20.24 -27.69
N LEU A 546 -0.22 -19.73 -28.79
CA LEU A 546 -1.01 -19.20 -29.91
C LEU A 546 -1.53 -20.33 -30.81
N ASN A 547 -0.74 -21.39 -31.00
CA ASN A 547 -1.09 -22.57 -31.81
C ASN A 547 -1.73 -22.20 -33.17
N VAL A 548 -1.11 -21.26 -33.88
CA VAL A 548 -1.53 -20.78 -35.21
C VAL A 548 -0.50 -21.12 -36.26
N ASP A 549 -0.96 -21.42 -37.47
CA ASP A 549 -0.11 -21.62 -38.63
C ASP A 549 0.53 -20.29 -39.09
N ARG A 550 1.65 -20.41 -39.81
CA ARG A 550 2.45 -19.26 -40.25
C ARG A 550 1.68 -18.33 -41.19
N GLU A 551 0.76 -18.86 -42.00
CA GLU A 551 -0.04 -18.05 -42.93
C GLU A 551 -1.05 -17.18 -42.16
N THR A 552 -1.79 -17.75 -41.21
CA THR A 552 -2.70 -16.99 -40.33
C THR A 552 -1.96 -15.93 -39.52
N ALA A 553 -0.78 -16.28 -38.98
CA ALA A 553 0.08 -15.33 -38.26
C ALA A 553 0.53 -14.16 -39.17
N ALA A 554 0.97 -14.45 -40.38
CA ALA A 554 1.40 -13.44 -41.35
C ALA A 554 0.25 -12.54 -41.81
N ALA A 555 -0.95 -13.10 -42.01
CA ALA A 555 -2.16 -12.35 -42.37
C ALA A 555 -2.57 -11.38 -41.25
N THR A 556 -2.61 -11.84 -40.00
CA THR A 556 -2.96 -11.01 -38.84
C THR A 556 -1.93 -9.89 -38.62
N LEU A 557 -0.64 -10.20 -38.78
CA LEU A 557 0.42 -9.21 -38.76
C LEU A 557 0.24 -8.16 -39.87
N LYS A 558 -0.16 -8.57 -41.07
CA LYS A 558 -0.43 -7.66 -42.18
C LYS A 558 -1.61 -6.73 -41.91
N GLU A 559 -2.69 -7.24 -41.30
CA GLU A 559 -3.84 -6.43 -40.85
C GLU A 559 -3.45 -5.40 -39.79
N MET A 560 -2.52 -5.77 -38.89
CA MET A 560 -1.95 -4.88 -37.88
C MET A 560 -0.90 -3.89 -38.43
N GLY A 561 -0.60 -3.97 -39.73
CA GLY A 561 0.28 -3.05 -40.46
C GLY A 561 1.74 -3.50 -40.62
N PHE A 562 2.07 -4.76 -40.34
CA PHE A 562 3.41 -5.32 -40.58
C PHE A 562 3.51 -5.86 -42.02
N ASP A 563 4.30 -5.19 -42.86
CA ASP A 563 4.63 -5.66 -44.21
C ASP A 563 5.56 -6.90 -44.18
N GLU A 564 5.64 -7.64 -45.30
CA GLU A 564 6.42 -8.89 -45.39
C GLU A 564 7.90 -8.70 -45.05
N GLN A 565 8.48 -7.55 -45.42
CA GLN A 565 9.88 -7.24 -45.12
C GLN A 565 10.11 -7.07 -43.62
N ARG A 566 9.21 -6.38 -42.92
CA ARG A 566 9.29 -6.16 -41.47
C ARG A 566 8.99 -7.44 -40.70
N GLN A 567 8.07 -8.28 -41.17
CA GLN A 567 7.80 -9.59 -40.58
C GLN A 567 9.06 -10.49 -40.55
N ALA A 568 9.91 -10.39 -41.57
CA ALA A 568 11.20 -11.09 -41.64
C ALA A 568 12.34 -10.40 -40.87
N GLY A 569 12.13 -9.17 -40.39
CA GLY A 569 13.11 -8.41 -39.62
C GLY A 569 13.19 -8.87 -38.15
N PRO A 570 14.29 -8.55 -37.45
CA PRO A 570 14.49 -8.94 -36.06
C PRO A 570 13.59 -8.13 -35.11
N ILE A 571 13.10 -8.78 -34.04
CA ILE A 571 12.25 -8.14 -33.01
C ILE A 571 12.94 -6.96 -32.30
N THR A 572 14.27 -6.99 -32.20
CA THR A 572 15.09 -5.94 -31.58
C THR A 572 15.08 -4.63 -32.34
N ALA A 573 14.78 -4.66 -33.65
CA ALA A 573 14.67 -3.47 -34.48
C ALA A 573 13.31 -2.75 -34.33
N LEU A 574 12.35 -3.32 -33.59
CA LEU A 574 11.04 -2.70 -33.40
C LEU A 574 11.08 -1.53 -32.41
N SER A 575 10.51 -0.39 -32.83
CA SER A 575 10.23 0.72 -31.92
C SER A 575 9.13 0.34 -30.90
N GLY A 576 9.02 1.04 -29.78
CA GLY A 576 7.97 0.81 -28.76
C GLY A 576 6.54 0.66 -29.33
N GLY A 577 6.14 1.52 -30.28
CA GLY A 577 4.83 1.40 -30.94
C GLY A 577 4.64 0.15 -31.77
N TRP A 578 5.70 -0.32 -32.42
CA TRP A 578 5.66 -1.59 -33.15
C TRP A 578 5.66 -2.79 -32.20
N LYS A 579 6.35 -2.71 -31.05
CA LYS A 579 6.29 -3.74 -30.00
C LYS A 579 4.88 -3.84 -29.42
N MET A 580 4.22 -2.71 -29.16
CA MET A 580 2.83 -2.70 -28.69
C MET A 580 1.87 -3.30 -29.73
N LYS A 581 2.01 -2.94 -31.01
CA LYS A 581 1.25 -3.56 -32.10
C LYS A 581 1.48 -5.06 -32.19
N LEU A 582 2.71 -5.52 -32.00
CA LEU A 582 3.05 -6.95 -31.99
C LEU A 582 2.41 -7.67 -30.78
N ALA A 583 2.44 -7.06 -29.59
CA ALA A 583 1.80 -7.61 -28.40
C ALA A 583 0.27 -7.73 -28.57
N LEU A 584 -0.38 -6.73 -29.19
CA LEU A 584 -1.79 -6.78 -29.54
C LEU A 584 -2.09 -7.81 -30.64
N ALA A 585 -1.23 -7.94 -31.65
CA ALA A 585 -1.37 -8.98 -32.68
C ALA A 585 -1.36 -10.39 -32.06
N ARG A 586 -0.51 -10.64 -31.06
CA ARG A 586 -0.50 -11.89 -30.30
C ARG A 586 -1.81 -12.09 -29.52
N ALA A 587 -2.34 -11.04 -28.90
CA ALA A 587 -3.63 -11.12 -28.20
C ALA A 587 -4.80 -11.48 -29.15
N VAL A 588 -4.78 -10.96 -30.38
CA VAL A 588 -5.77 -11.30 -31.42
C VAL A 588 -5.61 -12.74 -31.88
N LEU A 589 -4.38 -13.20 -32.14
CA LEU A 589 -4.11 -14.59 -32.51
C LEU A 589 -4.53 -15.57 -31.40
N PHE A 590 -4.35 -15.19 -30.13
CA PHE A 590 -4.84 -15.94 -28.97
C PHE A 590 -6.38 -15.93 -28.85
N LYS A 591 -7.04 -14.97 -29.52
CA LYS A 591 -8.47 -14.67 -29.41
C LYS A 591 -8.88 -14.39 -27.95
N ALA A 592 -8.19 -13.44 -27.33
CA ALA A 592 -8.45 -13.04 -25.94
C ALA A 592 -9.88 -12.46 -25.77
N ASP A 593 -10.58 -12.88 -24.72
CA ASP A 593 -11.86 -12.31 -24.28
C ASP A 593 -11.65 -11.04 -23.45
N ILE A 594 -10.57 -11.01 -22.65
CA ILE A 594 -10.18 -9.87 -21.81
C ILE A 594 -8.74 -9.45 -22.13
N LEU A 595 -8.57 -8.18 -22.48
CA LEU A 595 -7.27 -7.53 -22.63
C LEU A 595 -6.90 -6.81 -21.33
N LEU A 596 -5.73 -7.11 -20.78
CA LEU A 596 -5.17 -6.40 -19.62
C LEU A 596 -4.06 -5.48 -20.13
N LEU A 597 -4.28 -4.17 -20.02
CA LEU A 597 -3.36 -3.14 -20.52
C LEU A 597 -2.82 -2.31 -19.35
N ASP A 598 -1.53 -2.45 -19.08
CA ASP A 598 -0.83 -1.67 -18.05
C ASP A 598 0.03 -0.57 -18.72
N GLU A 599 -0.36 0.68 -18.53
CA GLU A 599 0.23 1.86 -19.15
C GLU A 599 0.48 1.71 -20.67
N PRO A 600 -0.56 1.42 -21.47
CA PRO A 600 -0.41 1.10 -22.89
C PRO A 600 0.08 2.29 -23.74
N THR A 601 0.04 3.50 -23.20
CA THR A 601 0.53 4.73 -23.82
C THR A 601 2.03 4.94 -23.62
N ASN A 602 2.68 4.18 -22.73
CA ASN A 602 4.11 4.32 -22.46
C ASN A 602 4.96 4.00 -23.69
N HIS A 603 6.03 4.79 -23.90
CA HIS A 603 6.95 4.66 -25.03
C HIS A 603 6.28 4.76 -26.42
N LEU A 604 5.03 5.25 -26.49
CA LEU A 604 4.32 5.52 -27.74
C LEU A 604 4.43 6.99 -28.10
N ASP A 605 4.55 7.25 -29.40
CA ASP A 605 4.33 8.60 -29.92
C ASP A 605 2.83 8.89 -30.09
N VAL A 606 2.50 10.15 -30.35
CA VAL A 606 1.12 10.64 -30.50
C VAL A 606 0.34 9.88 -31.58
N ILE A 607 1.02 9.46 -32.66
CA ILE A 607 0.41 8.72 -33.77
C ILE A 607 -0.02 7.32 -33.31
N ASN A 608 0.87 6.62 -32.60
CA ASN A 608 0.58 5.28 -32.09
C ASN A 608 -0.42 5.30 -30.92
N VAL A 609 -0.45 6.35 -30.10
CA VAL A 609 -1.50 6.57 -29.08
C VAL A 609 -2.88 6.72 -29.75
N ALA A 610 -2.99 7.51 -30.82
CA ALA A 610 -4.24 7.63 -31.56
C ALA A 610 -4.68 6.29 -32.19
N TRP A 611 -3.73 5.52 -32.71
CA TRP A 611 -4.00 4.19 -33.26
C TRP A 611 -4.56 3.23 -32.21
N ILE A 612 -3.93 3.10 -31.04
CA ILE A 612 -4.39 2.18 -29.98
C ILE A 612 -5.74 2.62 -29.39
N THR A 613 -5.97 3.93 -29.29
CA THR A 613 -7.27 4.49 -28.89
C THR A 613 -8.38 4.03 -29.83
N ASN A 614 -8.16 4.12 -31.15
CA ASN A 614 -9.13 3.71 -32.15
C ASN A 614 -9.32 2.19 -32.18
N TYR A 615 -8.25 1.42 -32.02
CA TYR A 615 -8.32 -0.03 -31.94
C TYR A 615 -9.16 -0.51 -30.75
N LEU A 616 -8.92 0.03 -29.55
CA LEU A 616 -9.68 -0.34 -28.34
C LEU A 616 -11.15 0.10 -28.40
N LYS A 617 -11.48 1.14 -29.17
CA LYS A 617 -12.88 1.53 -29.42
C LYS A 617 -13.62 0.57 -30.34
N GLN A 618 -12.91 -0.13 -31.23
CA GLN A 618 -13.49 -0.99 -32.25
C GLN A 618 -13.45 -2.48 -31.88
N THR A 619 -12.57 -2.88 -30.95
CA THR A 619 -12.46 -4.27 -30.52
C THR A 619 -13.73 -4.74 -29.79
N SER A 620 -14.11 -6.00 -30.01
CA SER A 620 -15.18 -6.68 -29.27
C SER A 620 -14.71 -7.27 -27.94
N ALA A 621 -13.40 -7.30 -27.68
CA ALA A 621 -12.82 -7.80 -26.45
C ALA A 621 -13.04 -6.83 -25.28
N THR A 622 -13.37 -7.36 -24.11
CA THR A 622 -13.41 -6.57 -22.87
C THR A 622 -11.99 -6.11 -22.53
N SER A 623 -11.83 -4.90 -22.01
CA SER A 623 -10.49 -4.37 -21.67
C SER A 623 -10.46 -3.85 -20.24
N ILE A 624 -9.39 -4.16 -19.49
CA ILE A 624 -9.04 -3.52 -18.22
C ILE A 624 -7.79 -2.68 -18.49
N ILE A 625 -7.90 -1.37 -18.27
CA ILE A 625 -6.90 -0.38 -18.68
C ILE A 625 -6.42 0.38 -17.45
N VAL A 626 -5.12 0.33 -17.19
CA VAL A 626 -4.42 1.25 -16.29
C VAL A 626 -3.68 2.26 -17.14
N SER A 627 -3.92 3.55 -16.94
CA SER A 627 -3.17 4.61 -17.63
C SER A 627 -3.10 5.88 -16.80
N HIS A 628 -1.97 6.58 -16.88
CA HIS A 628 -1.80 7.93 -16.36
C HIS A 628 -2.28 9.04 -17.31
N ASP A 629 -2.64 8.70 -18.56
CA ASP A 629 -3.21 9.61 -19.54
C ASP A 629 -4.73 9.73 -19.37
N SER A 630 -5.16 10.81 -18.72
CA SER A 630 -6.56 11.10 -18.44
C SER A 630 -7.38 11.26 -19.72
N LYS A 631 -6.80 11.78 -20.81
CA LYS A 631 -7.48 11.94 -22.09
C LYS A 631 -7.73 10.56 -22.72
N PHE A 632 -6.73 9.70 -22.71
CA PHE A 632 -6.85 8.33 -23.20
C PHE A 632 -7.94 7.54 -22.45
N LEU A 633 -7.94 7.58 -21.11
CA LEU A 633 -8.98 6.93 -20.30
C LEU A 633 -10.37 7.49 -20.60
N ASN A 634 -10.51 8.81 -20.73
CA ASN A 634 -11.80 9.45 -20.99
C ASN A 634 -12.34 9.10 -22.38
N ASP A 635 -11.45 8.95 -23.37
CA ASP A 635 -11.81 8.58 -24.74
C ASP A 635 -12.19 7.10 -24.87
N VAL A 636 -11.54 6.19 -24.14
CA VAL A 636 -11.69 4.73 -24.33
C VAL A 636 -12.67 4.09 -23.35
N CYS A 637 -12.65 4.46 -22.07
CA CYS A 637 -13.35 3.72 -21.02
C CYS A 637 -14.86 3.97 -21.00
N THR A 638 -15.64 2.91 -20.79
CA THR A 638 -17.09 2.94 -20.58
C THR A 638 -17.47 2.91 -19.11
N ASP A 639 -16.58 2.37 -18.27
CA ASP A 639 -16.78 2.15 -16.85
C ASP A 639 -15.46 2.43 -16.12
N ILE A 640 -15.53 2.90 -14.88
CA ILE A 640 -14.38 3.06 -14.00
C ILE A 640 -14.47 2.07 -12.85
N LEU A 641 -13.42 1.26 -12.69
CA LEU A 641 -13.18 0.44 -11.51
C LEU A 641 -12.30 1.24 -10.56
N HIS A 642 -12.90 1.79 -9.51
CA HIS A 642 -12.19 2.61 -8.53
C HIS A 642 -11.71 1.74 -7.36
N LEU A 643 -10.40 1.66 -7.19
CA LEU A 643 -9.73 1.03 -6.06
C LEU A 643 -9.59 2.07 -4.95
N ASN A 644 -10.41 1.93 -3.91
CA ASN A 644 -10.37 2.79 -2.74
C ASN A 644 -10.54 1.96 -1.47
N ARG A 645 -9.72 2.25 -0.45
CA ARG A 645 -9.74 1.58 0.87
C ARG A 645 -9.85 0.05 0.77
N PHE A 646 -8.97 -0.56 -0.03
CA PHE A 646 -8.93 -2.02 -0.24
C PHE A 646 -10.18 -2.66 -0.89
N LYS A 647 -11.10 -1.86 -1.42
CA LYS A 647 -12.27 -2.34 -2.16
C LYS A 647 -12.19 -1.91 -3.63
N ILE A 648 -12.89 -2.65 -4.49
CA ILE A 648 -13.19 -2.24 -5.86
C ILE A 648 -14.65 -1.80 -5.88
N LYS A 649 -14.91 -0.57 -6.35
CA LYS A 649 -16.26 -0.10 -6.65
C LYS A 649 -16.34 0.28 -8.12
N ARG A 650 -17.32 -0.29 -8.83
CA ARG A 650 -17.60 0.03 -10.24
C ARG A 650 -18.45 1.28 -10.34
N TYR A 651 -18.11 2.15 -11.29
CA TYR A 651 -18.87 3.34 -11.65
C TYR A 651 -19.12 3.34 -13.16
N PRO A 652 -20.39 3.27 -13.62
CA PRO A 652 -20.72 3.37 -15.04
C PRO A 652 -20.43 4.76 -15.61
N GLY A 653 -19.81 4.86 -16.78
CA GLY A 653 -19.42 6.11 -17.43
C GLY A 653 -17.90 6.29 -17.55
N ASN A 654 -17.49 7.26 -18.37
CA ASN A 654 -16.08 7.61 -18.57
C ASN A 654 -15.48 8.37 -17.37
N LEU A 655 -14.18 8.71 -17.46
CA LEU A 655 -13.44 9.37 -16.38
C LEU A 655 -14.12 10.67 -15.91
N ASP A 656 -14.62 11.50 -16.82
CA ASP A 656 -15.31 12.75 -16.46
C ASP A 656 -16.61 12.50 -15.68
N ALA A 657 -17.40 11.50 -16.08
CA ALA A 657 -18.62 11.12 -15.37
C ALA A 657 -18.31 10.59 -13.95
N PHE A 658 -17.22 9.84 -13.80
CA PHE A 658 -16.74 9.36 -12.52
C PHE A 658 -16.29 10.51 -11.61
N VAL A 659 -15.49 11.46 -12.11
CA VAL A 659 -14.99 12.62 -11.33
C VAL A 659 -16.12 13.53 -10.85
N LYS A 660 -17.22 13.64 -11.61
CA LYS A 660 -18.42 14.36 -11.16
C LYS A 660 -19.08 13.69 -9.95
N ARG A 661 -19.06 12.35 -9.88
CA ARG A 661 -19.68 11.56 -8.80
C ARG A 661 -18.77 11.39 -7.59
N VAL A 662 -17.45 11.36 -7.81
CA VAL A 662 -16.45 11.24 -6.75
C VAL A 662 -15.54 12.47 -6.79
N PRO A 663 -15.90 13.57 -6.09
CA PRO A 663 -15.13 14.82 -6.14
C PRO A 663 -13.67 14.67 -5.66
N GLU A 664 -13.40 13.73 -4.76
CA GLU A 664 -12.05 13.38 -4.29
C GLU A 664 -11.17 12.84 -5.44
N ALA A 665 -11.78 12.30 -6.50
CA ALA A 665 -11.10 11.76 -7.67
C ALA A 665 -10.62 12.85 -8.66
N ARG A 666 -10.87 14.15 -8.38
CA ARG A 666 -10.37 15.27 -9.21
C ARG A 666 -8.84 15.29 -9.35
N ALA A 667 -8.13 14.74 -8.37
CA ALA A 667 -6.68 14.56 -8.42
C ALA A 667 -6.20 13.66 -9.59
N TYR A 668 -7.08 12.85 -10.20
CA TYR A 668 -6.75 12.07 -11.40
C TYR A 668 -6.78 12.89 -12.71
N VAL A 669 -7.36 14.09 -12.69
CA VAL A 669 -7.51 14.97 -13.86
C VAL A 669 -6.61 16.21 -13.75
N GLU A 670 -6.51 16.79 -12.56
CA GLU A 670 -5.70 18.00 -12.33
C GLU A 670 -4.29 17.66 -11.83
N LEU A 671 -3.26 18.26 -12.45
CA LEU A 671 -1.90 18.29 -11.88
C LEU A 671 -1.89 19.25 -10.68
N ASN A 672 -2.19 18.73 -9.49
CA ASN A 672 -2.01 19.47 -8.25
C ASN A 672 -1.02 18.74 -7.36
N SER A 673 0.04 19.42 -6.94
CA SER A 673 0.80 18.97 -5.77
C SER A 673 -0.13 19.09 -4.57
N GLY A 674 -0.45 17.99 -3.90
CA GLY A 674 -1.00 18.09 -2.54
C GLY A 674 -0.10 19.01 -1.71
N GLU A 675 -0.68 19.81 -0.82
CA GLU A 675 0.03 20.91 -0.11
C GLU A 675 1.30 20.44 0.65
N ASP A 676 1.43 19.15 0.95
CA ASP A 676 2.55 18.55 1.70
C ASP A 676 3.61 17.81 0.83
N TYR A 677 3.47 17.75 -0.50
CA TYR A 677 4.33 16.93 -1.36
C TYR A 677 5.09 17.75 -2.42
N SER A 678 6.38 18.03 -2.16
CA SER A 678 7.24 18.83 -3.04
C SER A 678 8.64 18.22 -3.21
N PHE A 679 9.21 18.28 -4.41
CA PHE A 679 10.61 17.93 -4.65
C PHE A 679 11.52 19.16 -4.56
N LYS A 680 12.75 18.98 -4.07
CA LYS A 680 13.77 20.02 -4.05
C LYS A 680 15.06 19.51 -4.69
N LEU A 681 15.44 20.13 -5.81
CA LEU A 681 16.72 19.87 -6.47
C LEU A 681 17.82 20.71 -5.82
N PRO A 682 19.00 20.13 -5.53
CA PRO A 682 20.10 20.89 -4.94
C PRO A 682 20.74 21.79 -5.99
N ASN A 683 20.87 23.09 -5.68
CA ASN A 683 21.43 24.06 -6.62
C ASN A 683 22.93 23.83 -6.88
N PRO A 684 23.39 24.07 -8.12
CA PRO A 684 24.78 23.85 -8.46
C PRO A 684 25.70 24.90 -7.84
N PRO A 685 26.95 24.51 -7.51
CA PRO A 685 27.97 25.45 -7.09
C PRO A 685 28.46 26.35 -8.24
N LEU A 686 29.17 27.42 -7.90
CA LEU A 686 29.69 28.37 -8.89
C LEU A 686 30.85 27.78 -9.69
N LEU A 687 30.77 27.88 -11.02
CA LEU A 687 31.82 27.42 -11.93
C LEU A 687 32.86 28.51 -12.21
N ASP A 688 34.12 28.10 -12.18
CA ASP A 688 35.26 28.98 -12.40
C ASP A 688 35.26 29.54 -13.84
N GLY A 689 35.27 30.86 -13.98
CA GLY A 689 35.22 31.53 -15.29
C GLY A 689 33.84 31.58 -15.96
N VAL A 690 32.78 31.13 -15.29
CA VAL A 690 31.38 31.28 -15.72
C VAL A 690 30.76 32.44 -14.95
N LYS A 691 30.53 33.58 -15.62
CA LYS A 691 29.99 34.78 -14.96
C LYS A 691 28.50 34.96 -15.16
N THR A 692 27.91 34.34 -16.17
CA THR A 692 26.48 34.41 -16.50
C THR A 692 25.93 33.00 -16.68
N LYS A 693 24.61 32.85 -16.59
CA LYS A 693 23.96 31.54 -16.77
C LYS A 693 23.96 31.08 -18.23
N GLU A 694 24.05 32.03 -19.16
CA GLU A 694 23.97 31.79 -20.62
C GLU A 694 25.26 31.23 -21.22
N LYS A 695 26.39 31.32 -20.51
CA LYS A 695 27.66 30.78 -21.01
C LYS A 695 27.53 29.28 -21.25
N SER A 696 27.85 28.83 -22.46
CA SER A 696 27.78 27.41 -22.80
C SER A 696 28.82 26.60 -22.01
N LEU A 697 28.33 25.52 -21.40
CA LEU A 697 29.09 24.55 -20.62
C LEU A 697 29.33 23.24 -21.39
N VAL A 698 28.46 22.93 -22.35
CA VAL A 698 28.61 21.83 -23.32
C VAL A 698 28.45 22.42 -24.71
N LYS A 699 29.32 22.03 -25.64
CA LYS A 699 29.25 22.41 -27.06
C LYS A 699 29.49 21.18 -27.92
N MET A 700 28.64 20.96 -28.91
CA MET A 700 28.81 19.99 -29.97
C MET A 700 28.83 20.74 -31.30
N ARG A 701 29.80 20.43 -32.16
CA ARG A 701 29.93 20.98 -33.52
C ARG A 701 30.11 19.86 -34.51
N ASP A 702 29.15 19.76 -35.44
CA ASP A 702 29.12 18.82 -36.56
C ASP A 702 29.43 17.37 -36.14
N VAL A 703 28.84 16.94 -35.02
CA VAL A 703 29.10 15.62 -34.46
C VAL A 703 28.42 14.52 -35.28
N VAL A 704 29.20 13.52 -35.67
CA VAL A 704 28.74 12.30 -36.33
C VAL A 704 29.01 11.11 -35.41
N PHE A 705 28.02 10.22 -35.25
CA PHE A 705 28.18 9.01 -34.47
C PHE A 705 27.50 7.80 -35.12
N GLN A 706 28.21 6.68 -35.13
CA GLN A 706 27.80 5.38 -35.64
C GLN A 706 28.20 4.27 -34.66
N TYR A 707 27.23 3.49 -34.20
CA TYR A 707 27.49 2.30 -33.40
C TYR A 707 28.25 1.23 -34.24
N PRO A 708 29.16 0.47 -33.63
CA PRO A 708 29.85 -0.64 -34.30
C PRO A 708 28.85 -1.61 -34.95
N ASN A 709 29.14 -2.06 -36.16
CA ASN A 709 28.33 -3.01 -36.94
C ASN A 709 26.95 -2.50 -37.41
N THR A 710 26.64 -1.19 -37.30
CA THR A 710 25.41 -0.63 -37.86
C THR A 710 25.60 -0.13 -39.30
N PRO A 711 24.60 -0.23 -40.19
CA PRO A 711 24.76 0.12 -41.61
C PRO A 711 24.83 1.62 -41.89
N ALA A 712 24.42 2.48 -40.94
CA ALA A 712 24.38 3.92 -41.12
C ALA A 712 24.61 4.67 -39.78
N PRO A 713 25.15 5.90 -39.83
CA PRO A 713 25.32 6.73 -38.64
C PRO A 713 23.97 7.14 -38.04
N GLN A 714 23.86 7.03 -36.71
CA GLN A 714 22.70 7.41 -35.92
C GLN A 714 22.64 8.92 -35.71
N LEU A 715 23.77 9.63 -35.70
CA LEU A 715 23.84 11.09 -35.66
C LEU A 715 24.66 11.60 -36.84
N ARG A 716 24.16 12.63 -37.52
CA ARG A 716 24.73 13.17 -38.77
C ARG A 716 24.88 14.68 -38.65
N GLY A 717 26.07 15.15 -38.25
CA GLY A 717 26.38 16.58 -38.21
C GLY A 717 25.59 17.35 -37.15
N VAL A 718 25.46 16.80 -35.95
CA VAL A 718 24.69 17.43 -34.87
C VAL A 718 25.48 18.55 -34.19
N SER A 719 24.88 19.74 -34.13
CA SER A 719 25.43 20.91 -33.46
C SER A 719 24.48 21.43 -32.37
N MET A 720 24.99 21.62 -31.14
CA MET A 720 24.20 22.05 -29.99
C MET A 720 25.02 22.73 -28.89
N GLN A 721 24.36 23.47 -28.01
CA GLN A 721 24.96 24.09 -26.83
C GLN A 721 24.05 23.94 -25.60
N LEU A 722 24.62 23.64 -24.43
CA LEU A 722 23.91 23.66 -23.14
C LEU A 722 24.60 24.62 -22.17
N SER A 723 23.80 25.30 -21.34
CA SER A 723 24.22 26.31 -20.36
C SER A 723 23.48 26.12 -19.02
N LEU A 724 23.76 26.93 -18.00
CA LEU A 724 23.02 26.89 -16.73
C LEU A 724 21.58 27.41 -16.89
N SER A 725 21.29 28.24 -17.90
CA SER A 725 19.93 28.71 -18.19
C SER A 725 19.14 27.77 -19.10
N SER A 726 19.77 26.74 -19.66
CA SER A 726 19.13 25.86 -20.64
C SER A 726 17.93 25.14 -20.03
N ARG A 727 16.83 25.11 -20.78
CA ARG A 727 15.58 24.42 -20.47
C ARG A 727 15.08 23.76 -21.74
N VAL A 728 15.70 22.64 -22.08
CA VAL A 728 15.60 22.01 -23.40
C VAL A 728 14.71 20.78 -23.33
N ALA A 729 13.70 20.71 -24.21
CA ALA A 729 12.96 19.49 -24.51
C ALA A 729 13.44 18.91 -25.85
N VAL A 730 13.99 17.69 -25.82
CA VAL A 730 14.37 16.95 -27.03
C VAL A 730 13.19 16.06 -27.44
N LEU A 731 12.52 16.43 -28.53
CA LEU A 731 11.35 15.77 -29.08
C LEU A 731 11.71 15.05 -30.39
N GLY A 732 11.05 13.93 -30.67
CA GLY A 732 11.24 13.20 -31.92
C GLY A 732 10.68 11.77 -31.83
N PRO A 733 10.46 11.09 -32.97
CA PRO A 733 10.01 9.70 -32.98
C PRO A 733 11.06 8.78 -32.34
N ASN A 734 10.62 7.60 -31.90
CA ASN A 734 11.55 6.59 -31.38
C ASN A 734 12.55 6.15 -32.45
N GLY A 735 13.81 5.98 -32.05
CA GLY A 735 14.89 5.61 -32.99
C GLY A 735 15.49 6.78 -33.77
N SER A 736 15.06 8.03 -33.56
CA SER A 736 15.62 9.19 -34.27
C SER A 736 17.03 9.62 -33.82
N GLY A 737 17.58 9.00 -32.77
CA GLY A 737 18.91 9.30 -32.21
C GLY A 737 18.90 10.06 -30.87
N LYS A 738 17.74 10.27 -30.23
CA LYS A 738 17.61 11.02 -28.94
C LYS A 738 18.51 10.47 -27.82
N SER A 739 18.41 9.19 -27.51
CA SER A 739 19.22 8.58 -26.45
C SER A 739 20.71 8.53 -26.82
N THR A 740 21.03 8.38 -28.11
CA THR A 740 22.41 8.45 -28.62
C THR A 740 23.01 9.84 -28.41
N LEU A 741 22.25 10.90 -28.67
CA LEU A 741 22.65 12.27 -28.38
C LEU A 741 22.97 12.47 -26.90
N VAL A 742 22.10 11.99 -26.00
CA VAL A 742 22.32 12.09 -24.55
C VAL A 742 23.53 11.28 -24.09
N LYS A 743 23.74 10.07 -24.60
CA LYS A 743 24.93 9.24 -24.28
C LYS A 743 26.24 9.96 -24.59
N LEU A 744 26.32 10.69 -25.71
CA LEU A 744 27.49 11.52 -26.03
C LEU A 744 27.66 12.70 -25.04
N VAL A 745 26.56 13.40 -24.73
CA VAL A 745 26.58 14.50 -23.75
C VAL A 745 27.00 14.03 -22.36
N VAL A 746 26.56 12.84 -21.94
CA VAL A 746 26.87 12.25 -20.63
C VAL A 746 28.25 11.59 -20.58
N GLY A 747 28.81 11.23 -21.74
CA GLY A 747 30.14 10.63 -21.88
C GLY A 747 30.17 9.10 -21.84
N ASP A 748 29.05 8.45 -22.13
CA ASP A 748 28.95 6.99 -22.22
C ASP A 748 29.56 6.46 -23.52
N THR A 749 29.55 7.28 -24.58
CA THR A 749 30.15 7.01 -25.88
C THR A 749 30.92 8.25 -26.37
N GLU A 750 31.83 8.05 -27.32
CA GLU A 750 32.61 9.11 -27.97
C GLU A 750 32.16 9.30 -29.42
N PRO A 751 32.19 10.54 -29.95
CA PRO A 751 31.83 10.82 -31.33
C PRO A 751 32.87 10.22 -32.31
N ASN A 752 32.42 9.79 -33.50
CA ASN A 752 33.34 9.33 -34.55
C ASN A 752 34.00 10.52 -35.27
N GLU A 753 33.22 11.58 -35.54
CA GLU A 753 33.69 12.83 -36.15
C GLU A 753 33.02 14.03 -35.46
N GLY A 754 33.61 15.22 -35.63
CA GLY A 754 33.14 16.47 -35.02
C GLY A 754 33.80 16.79 -33.67
N GLU A 755 33.41 17.92 -33.07
CA GLU A 755 33.99 18.42 -31.82
C GLU A 755 32.96 18.39 -30.68
N LEU A 756 33.26 17.68 -29.60
CA LEU A 756 32.51 17.69 -28.35
C LEU A 756 33.36 18.32 -27.24
N TRP A 757 32.94 19.48 -26.74
CA TRP A 757 33.63 20.20 -25.68
C TRP A 757 32.75 20.29 -24.42
N LYS A 758 33.35 20.05 -23.25
CA LYS A 758 32.72 20.17 -21.93
C LYS A 758 33.59 21.04 -21.01
N HIS A 759 32.95 21.82 -20.15
CA HIS A 759 33.66 22.58 -19.12
C HIS A 759 34.34 21.62 -18.11
N PRO A 760 35.61 21.84 -17.71
CA PRO A 760 36.37 20.86 -16.92
C PRO A 760 35.77 20.49 -15.56
N ASN A 761 35.12 21.44 -14.88
CA ASN A 761 34.48 21.22 -13.59
C ASN A 761 32.96 20.96 -13.72
N LEU A 762 32.47 20.66 -14.93
CA LEU A 762 31.05 20.39 -15.17
C LEU A 762 30.65 19.06 -14.52
N VAL A 763 29.54 19.08 -13.79
CA VAL A 763 28.89 17.88 -13.26
C VAL A 763 27.54 17.73 -13.94
N ILE A 764 27.31 16.58 -14.56
CA ILE A 764 26.04 16.23 -15.21
C ILE A 764 25.36 15.14 -14.39
N GLY A 765 24.16 15.44 -13.88
CA GLY A 765 23.29 14.43 -13.28
C GLY A 765 22.48 13.78 -14.39
N TYR A 766 22.61 12.46 -14.55
CA TYR A 766 21.92 11.72 -15.61
C TYR A 766 20.96 10.70 -15.02
N VAL A 767 19.72 10.73 -15.49
CA VAL A 767 18.70 9.73 -15.19
C VAL A 767 18.35 9.04 -16.50
N ALA A 768 18.83 7.80 -16.66
CA ALA A 768 18.62 7.00 -17.85
C ALA A 768 17.18 6.48 -17.96
N GLN A 769 16.74 6.17 -19.18
CA GLN A 769 15.45 5.55 -19.44
C GLN A 769 15.31 4.18 -18.72
N HIS A 770 16.39 3.39 -18.66
CA HIS A 770 16.44 2.13 -17.89
C HIS A 770 17.11 2.32 -16.52
N ALA A 771 16.65 3.34 -15.79
CA ALA A 771 17.18 3.75 -14.49
C ALA A 771 17.33 2.60 -13.47
N PHE A 772 16.50 1.56 -13.56
CA PHE A 772 16.51 0.43 -12.61
C PHE A 772 17.66 -0.55 -12.82
N HIS A 773 18.27 -0.61 -14.01
CA HIS A 773 19.32 -1.60 -14.30
C HIS A 773 20.52 -1.49 -13.34
N HIS A 774 20.84 -0.29 -12.86
CA HIS A 774 21.89 -0.06 -11.86
C HIS A 774 21.44 -0.43 -10.44
N ILE A 775 20.17 -0.18 -10.11
CA ILE A 775 19.59 -0.50 -8.80
C ILE A 775 19.37 -2.00 -8.62
N ASP A 776 19.02 -2.72 -9.68
CA ASP A 776 18.67 -4.13 -9.62
C ASP A 776 19.85 -5.02 -9.19
N GLN A 777 21.09 -4.53 -9.32
CA GLN A 777 22.30 -5.18 -8.82
C GLN A 777 22.53 -4.95 -7.31
N HIS A 778 21.70 -4.13 -6.65
CA HIS A 778 21.85 -3.69 -5.26
C HIS A 778 20.56 -3.80 -4.43
N LEU A 779 19.65 -4.69 -4.83
CA LEU A 779 18.35 -4.85 -4.16
C LEU A 779 18.46 -5.28 -2.67
N ASP A 780 19.59 -5.84 -2.28
CA ASP A 780 19.93 -6.26 -0.91
C ASP A 780 20.27 -5.11 0.03
N LYS A 781 20.65 -3.94 -0.49
CA LYS A 781 21.08 -2.78 0.29
C LYS A 781 19.92 -1.84 0.59
N THR A 782 20.02 -1.08 1.67
CA THR A 782 19.17 0.09 1.91
C THR A 782 19.59 1.26 0.99
N PRO A 783 18.71 2.25 0.71
CA PRO A 783 19.12 3.46 0.00
C PRO A 783 20.31 4.19 0.64
N LEU A 784 20.39 4.20 1.98
CA LEU A 784 21.55 4.74 2.71
C LEU A 784 22.83 3.98 2.34
N GLU A 785 22.82 2.66 2.40
CA GLU A 785 23.98 1.82 2.06
C GLU A 785 24.36 1.93 0.59
N TYR A 786 23.38 2.04 -0.31
CA TYR A 786 23.63 2.28 -1.74
C TYR A 786 24.35 3.62 -1.97
N MET A 787 23.95 4.69 -1.27
CA MET A 787 24.64 5.99 -1.34
C MET A 787 26.06 5.93 -0.79
N LEU A 788 26.23 5.27 0.37
CA LEU A 788 27.54 5.06 0.97
C LEU A 788 28.46 4.27 0.03
N TRP A 789 27.93 3.23 -0.64
CA TRP A 789 28.67 2.47 -1.65
C TRP A 789 29.02 3.31 -2.87
N ARG A 790 28.01 3.95 -3.51
CA ARG A 790 28.16 4.71 -4.76
C ARG A 790 29.19 5.83 -4.66
N TYR A 791 29.28 6.46 -3.49
CA TYR A 791 30.15 7.60 -3.22
C TYR A 791 31.28 7.31 -2.24
N GLN A 792 31.60 6.04 -1.94
CA GLN A 792 32.61 5.67 -0.93
C GLN A 792 34.01 6.27 -1.20
N THR A 793 34.36 6.46 -2.47
CA THR A 793 35.65 7.05 -2.90
C THR A 793 35.61 8.58 -2.94
N GLY A 794 34.46 9.19 -2.64
CA GLY A 794 34.15 10.60 -2.89
C GLY A 794 33.77 10.90 -4.35
N GLU A 795 34.15 10.04 -5.30
CA GLU A 795 33.73 10.10 -6.71
C GLU A 795 32.45 9.28 -6.93
N ASP A 796 31.74 9.55 -8.02
CA ASP A 796 30.61 8.72 -8.42
C ASP A 796 31.13 7.46 -9.10
N LEU A 797 30.99 6.29 -8.47
CA LEU A 797 31.43 5.01 -9.03
C LEU A 797 30.80 4.71 -10.40
N GLU A 798 29.58 5.19 -10.65
CA GLU A 798 28.94 5.03 -11.96
C GLU A 798 29.65 5.84 -13.06
N GLU A 799 30.26 6.99 -12.72
CA GLU A 799 30.99 7.82 -13.67
C GLU A 799 32.32 7.17 -14.09
N HIS A 800 32.98 6.43 -13.18
CA HIS A 800 34.22 5.70 -13.48
C HIS A 800 34.03 4.59 -14.53
N MET A 801 32.83 4.03 -14.61
CA MET A 801 32.53 2.92 -15.53
C MET A 801 32.29 3.40 -16.98
N LYS A 802 32.27 4.72 -17.23
CA LYS A 802 32.01 5.29 -18.56
C LYS A 802 33.19 5.15 -19.52
N ALA A 803 32.90 4.98 -20.82
CA ALA A 803 33.92 4.79 -21.86
C ALA A 803 34.94 5.95 -21.92
N THR A 804 34.47 7.20 -21.78
CA THR A 804 35.33 8.41 -21.75
C THR A 804 36.36 8.43 -20.61
N ARG A 805 36.16 7.64 -19.55
CA ARG A 805 37.07 7.54 -18.40
C ARG A 805 38.03 6.35 -18.48
N GLN A 806 37.73 5.36 -19.32
CA GLN A 806 38.56 4.17 -19.54
C GLN A 806 39.58 4.44 -20.65
N LEU A 807 40.84 4.07 -20.45
CA LEU A 807 41.88 4.20 -21.47
C LEU A 807 41.68 3.14 -22.56
N THR A 808 41.68 3.55 -23.83
CA THR A 808 41.74 2.60 -24.94
C THR A 808 43.19 2.13 -25.14
N PRO A 809 43.42 0.96 -25.76
CA PRO A 809 44.78 0.47 -26.02
C PRO A 809 45.65 1.46 -26.82
N GLU A 810 45.04 2.17 -27.78
CA GLU A 810 45.69 3.17 -28.61
C GLU A 810 46.11 4.41 -27.80
N GLU A 811 45.27 4.86 -26.87
CA GLU A 811 45.58 5.97 -25.97
C GLU A 811 46.65 5.60 -24.93
N GLU A 812 46.66 4.36 -24.45
CA GLU A 812 47.73 3.88 -23.57
C GLU A 812 49.10 3.90 -24.25
N GLU A 813 49.16 3.56 -25.54
CA GLU A 813 50.38 3.66 -26.35
C GLU A 813 50.77 5.13 -26.58
N ALA A 814 49.83 5.99 -26.96
CA ALA A 814 50.06 7.42 -27.14
C ALA A 814 50.59 8.07 -25.84
N MET A 815 50.04 7.69 -24.68
CA MET A 815 50.50 8.15 -23.37
C MET A 815 51.92 7.64 -23.05
N LYS A 816 52.22 6.37 -23.34
CA LYS A 816 53.58 5.81 -23.16
C LYS A 816 54.62 6.55 -24.00
N HIS A 817 54.29 6.91 -25.24
CA HIS A 817 55.17 7.68 -26.12
C HIS A 817 55.28 9.15 -25.69
N GLY A 818 54.17 9.78 -25.30
CA GLY A 818 54.12 11.18 -24.85
C GLY A 818 54.71 11.43 -23.46
N ALA A 819 54.93 10.37 -22.67
CA ALA A 819 55.48 10.43 -21.33
C ALA A 819 56.93 10.92 -21.27
N ILE A 820 57.69 10.87 -22.38
CA ILE A 820 59.08 11.33 -22.41
C ILE A 820 59.10 12.86 -22.52
N TYR A 821 59.49 13.53 -21.44
CA TYR A 821 59.61 14.98 -21.34
C TYR A 821 61.07 15.38 -21.16
N GLU A 822 61.58 16.23 -22.05
CA GLU A 822 62.95 16.75 -21.97
C GLU A 822 62.95 18.08 -21.21
N HIS A 823 63.63 18.12 -20.07
CA HIS A 823 63.81 19.31 -19.26
C HIS A 823 65.30 19.58 -19.08
N GLU A 824 65.77 20.75 -19.52
CA GLU A 824 67.17 21.17 -19.40
C GLU A 824 68.17 20.13 -19.96
N GLY A 825 67.81 19.44 -21.06
CA GLY A 825 68.64 18.42 -21.72
C GLY A 825 68.58 17.02 -21.10
N VAL A 826 67.76 16.81 -20.06
CA VAL A 826 67.56 15.50 -19.42
C VAL A 826 66.17 14.95 -19.76
N LYS A 827 66.12 13.73 -20.29
CA LYS A 827 64.88 13.01 -20.53
C LYS A 827 64.31 12.48 -19.21
N ARG A 828 63.12 12.94 -18.87
CA ARG A 828 62.31 12.49 -17.71
C ARG A 828 61.08 11.76 -18.24
N VAL A 829 60.61 10.76 -17.49
CA VAL A 829 59.38 10.02 -17.85
C VAL A 829 58.28 10.44 -16.89
N ILE A 830 57.21 11.01 -17.42
CA ILE A 830 56.02 11.39 -16.66
C ILE A 830 55.41 10.12 -16.05
N GLU A 831 55.24 10.11 -14.73
CA GLU A 831 54.62 9.01 -13.98
C GLU A 831 53.14 9.29 -13.71
N ASP A 832 52.83 10.45 -13.13
CA ASP A 832 51.44 10.82 -12.84
C ASP A 832 51.22 12.34 -12.83
N ILE A 833 49.94 12.74 -12.79
CA ILE A 833 49.53 14.12 -12.60
C ILE A 833 49.00 14.29 -11.17
N VAL A 834 49.66 15.12 -10.38
CA VAL A 834 49.48 15.20 -8.92
C VAL A 834 48.59 16.37 -8.50
N GLY A 835 48.66 17.49 -9.21
CA GLY A 835 48.00 18.73 -8.79
C GLY A 835 47.59 19.62 -9.94
N ARG A 836 46.78 20.64 -9.65
CA ARG A 836 46.31 21.64 -10.61
C ARG A 836 46.45 23.04 -10.01
N LYS A 837 46.81 24.01 -10.83
CA LYS A 837 46.73 25.44 -10.48
C LYS A 837 46.22 26.25 -11.67
N LYS A 838 45.62 27.40 -11.37
CA LYS A 838 45.06 28.29 -12.39
C LYS A 838 46.17 29.03 -13.14
N LEU A 839 46.12 29.01 -14.47
CA LEU A 839 47.01 29.76 -15.36
C LEU A 839 46.17 30.67 -16.27
N LYS A 840 45.99 31.95 -15.89
CA LYS A 840 45.15 32.91 -16.63
C LYS A 840 43.74 32.35 -16.87
N ASN A 841 43.39 32.03 -18.12
CA ASN A 841 42.11 31.46 -18.55
C ASN A 841 42.15 29.92 -18.75
N SER A 842 43.25 29.27 -18.38
CA SER A 842 43.45 27.81 -18.47
C SER A 842 44.06 27.27 -17.17
N PHE A 843 44.53 26.02 -17.18
CA PHE A 843 45.15 25.35 -16.03
C PHE A 843 46.57 24.87 -16.35
N GLN A 844 47.40 24.83 -15.32
CA GLN A 844 48.65 24.08 -15.31
C GLN A 844 48.51 22.91 -14.34
N TYR A 845 49.15 21.80 -14.68
CA TYR A 845 49.13 20.58 -13.92
C TYR A 845 50.52 20.24 -13.43
N GLU A 846 50.60 19.80 -12.18
CA GLU A 846 51.82 19.34 -11.56
C GLU A 846 52.04 17.89 -11.96
N VAL A 847 53.21 17.61 -12.52
CA VAL A 847 53.55 16.33 -13.12
C VAL A 847 54.70 15.72 -12.33
N SER A 848 54.52 14.50 -11.86
CA SER A 848 55.58 13.70 -11.24
C SER A 848 56.35 12.92 -12.29
N PHE A 849 57.63 12.69 -12.02
CA PHE A 849 58.50 11.93 -12.90
C PHE A 849 58.97 10.65 -12.22
N LYS A 850 59.05 9.57 -12.99
CA LYS A 850 59.46 8.26 -12.50
C LYS A 850 60.87 8.31 -11.92
N ASN A 851 61.04 7.73 -10.72
CA ASN A 851 62.29 7.71 -9.96
C ASN A 851 62.83 9.10 -9.55
N MET A 852 61.97 10.13 -9.50
CA MET A 852 62.33 11.45 -9.00
C MET A 852 61.54 11.81 -7.74
N SER A 853 62.04 12.77 -6.96
CA SER A 853 61.37 13.24 -5.75
C SER A 853 60.21 14.16 -6.11
N SER A 854 59.24 14.34 -5.19
CA SER A 854 58.18 15.35 -5.34
C SER A 854 58.74 16.78 -5.45
N ALA A 855 59.97 17.02 -5.02
CA ALA A 855 60.68 18.29 -5.20
C ALA A 855 61.03 18.58 -6.67
N ASP A 856 61.13 17.56 -7.51
CA ASP A 856 61.49 17.66 -8.93
C ASP A 856 60.27 17.76 -9.87
N ASN A 857 59.07 17.81 -9.29
CA ASN A 857 57.82 17.95 -10.03
C ASN A 857 57.81 19.26 -10.85
N LEU A 858 57.24 19.18 -12.05
CA LEU A 858 57.14 20.34 -12.94
C LEU A 858 55.69 20.68 -13.27
N TRP A 859 55.45 21.95 -13.56
CA TRP A 859 54.14 22.44 -13.95
C TRP A 859 54.04 22.56 -15.46
N LEU A 860 53.27 21.68 -16.09
CA LEU A 860 53.01 21.69 -17.53
C LEU A 860 51.64 22.31 -17.83
N SER A 861 51.50 22.99 -18.98
CA SER A 861 50.21 23.54 -19.41
C SER A 861 49.27 22.42 -19.86
N ARG A 862 47.95 22.67 -19.73
CA ARG A 862 46.91 21.76 -20.26
C ARG A 862 47.18 21.36 -21.70
N ASP A 863 47.42 22.32 -22.59
CA ASP A 863 47.57 22.09 -24.03
C ASP A 863 48.79 21.23 -24.37
N GLU A 864 49.84 21.27 -23.55
CA GLU A 864 51.03 20.44 -23.72
C GLU A 864 50.76 18.99 -23.29
N LEU A 865 50.05 18.78 -22.18
CA LEU A 865 49.69 17.45 -21.70
C LEU A 865 48.64 16.77 -22.59
N MET A 866 47.70 17.54 -23.14
CA MET A 866 46.74 17.06 -24.14
C MET A 866 47.46 16.54 -25.39
N ARG A 867 48.43 17.31 -25.93
CA ARG A 867 49.26 16.87 -27.08
C ARG A 867 50.10 15.62 -26.80
N ARG A 868 50.34 15.29 -25.53
CA ARG A 868 51.12 14.14 -25.08
C ARG A 868 50.25 12.93 -24.71
N GLY A 869 48.94 12.98 -24.93
CA GLY A 869 48.04 11.86 -24.64
C GLY A 869 47.62 11.71 -23.18
N PHE A 870 47.82 12.72 -22.33
CA PHE A 870 47.44 12.68 -20.91
C PHE A 870 46.02 13.21 -20.62
N GLU A 871 45.15 13.25 -21.62
CA GLU A 871 43.80 13.81 -21.52
C GLU A 871 42.96 13.17 -20.39
N LYS A 872 42.87 11.84 -20.34
CA LYS A 872 42.09 11.13 -19.31
C LYS A 872 42.64 11.34 -17.89
N LYS A 873 43.97 11.46 -17.75
CA LYS A 873 44.63 11.79 -16.48
C LYS A 873 44.36 13.22 -16.04
N ILE A 874 44.35 14.18 -16.97
CA ILE A 874 43.92 15.57 -16.71
C ILE A 874 42.48 15.58 -16.19
N MET A 875 41.57 14.85 -16.84
CA MET A 875 40.16 14.78 -16.42
C MET A 875 39.99 14.21 -15.00
N GLN A 876 40.80 13.20 -14.62
CA GLN A 876 40.80 12.66 -13.25
C GLN A 876 41.23 13.72 -12.22
N VAL A 877 42.32 14.45 -12.49
CA VAL A 877 42.80 15.50 -11.58
C VAL A 877 41.83 16.68 -11.52
N ASP A 878 41.23 17.08 -12.64
CA ASP A 878 40.20 18.11 -12.68
C ASP A 878 38.99 17.73 -11.81
N SER A 879 38.58 16.46 -11.87
CA SER A 879 37.48 15.92 -11.04
C SER A 879 37.86 15.97 -9.56
N ARG A 880 39.05 15.50 -9.18
CA ARG A 880 39.57 15.53 -7.81
C ARG A 880 39.76 16.93 -7.23
N GLU A 881 40.18 17.90 -8.05
CA GLU A 881 40.34 19.28 -7.61
C GLU A 881 39.00 20.01 -7.47
N ALA A 882 38.01 19.68 -8.30
CA ALA A 882 36.63 20.11 -8.08
C ALA A 882 36.05 19.58 -6.76
N GLN A 883 36.45 18.37 -6.34
CA GLN A 883 36.08 17.79 -5.05
C GLN A 883 36.72 18.52 -3.86
N LYS A 884 38.03 18.78 -3.92
CA LYS A 884 38.78 19.48 -2.85
C LYS A 884 38.30 20.91 -2.60
N ALA A 885 37.70 21.55 -3.60
CA ALA A 885 37.13 22.90 -3.49
C ALA A 885 35.88 22.99 -2.60
N GLY A 886 35.50 21.93 -1.89
CA GLY A 886 34.39 21.94 -0.93
C GLY A 886 33.01 21.70 -1.55
N MET A 887 32.97 21.16 -2.78
CA MET A 887 31.71 20.91 -3.50
C MET A 887 31.08 19.53 -3.19
N LEU A 888 31.66 18.76 -2.27
CA LEU A 888 31.16 17.44 -1.87
C LEU A 888 30.43 17.52 -0.54
N ARG A 889 29.17 17.07 -0.56
CA ARG A 889 28.36 16.87 0.65
C ARG A 889 28.95 15.76 1.51
N PRO A 890 28.96 15.92 2.85
CA PRO A 890 29.44 14.88 3.73
C PRO A 890 28.53 13.65 3.66
N LEU A 891 29.12 12.46 3.55
CA LEU A 891 28.43 11.17 3.52
C LEU A 891 28.04 10.74 4.94
N VAL A 892 27.13 11.48 5.55
CA VAL A 892 26.58 11.17 6.88
C VAL A 892 25.10 10.85 6.78
N ARG A 893 24.63 9.91 7.63
CA ARG A 893 23.25 9.41 7.62
C ARG A 893 22.21 10.55 7.57
N ARG A 894 22.35 11.55 8.45
CA ARG A 894 21.42 12.67 8.55
C ARG A 894 21.28 13.46 7.24
N GLU A 895 22.38 13.68 6.52
CA GLU A 895 22.37 14.44 5.26
C GLU A 895 21.80 13.58 4.11
N ILE A 896 22.08 12.28 4.11
CA ILE A 896 21.52 11.35 3.12
C ILE A 896 20.00 11.20 3.32
N GLU A 897 19.56 11.02 4.55
CA GLU A 897 18.14 10.98 4.91
C GLU A 897 17.41 12.26 4.51
N LYS A 898 17.98 13.43 4.84
CA LYS A 898 17.41 14.71 4.45
C LYS A 898 17.34 14.88 2.93
N HIS A 899 18.38 14.46 2.21
CA HIS A 899 18.41 14.55 0.76
C HIS A 899 17.34 13.69 0.11
N PHE A 900 17.10 12.47 0.61
CA PHE A 900 16.00 11.65 0.09
C PHE A 900 14.61 12.15 0.51
N GLU A 901 14.50 12.75 1.70
CA GLU A 901 13.30 13.44 2.16
C GLU A 901 12.93 14.62 1.24
N ASP A 902 13.92 15.34 0.70
CA ASP A 902 13.75 16.38 -0.32
C ASP A 902 13.19 15.84 -1.67
N PHE A 903 13.20 14.51 -1.89
CA PHE A 903 12.52 13.82 -3.01
C PHE A 903 11.28 13.02 -2.56
N GLY A 904 10.77 13.29 -1.35
CA GLY A 904 9.57 12.63 -0.81
C GLY A 904 9.77 11.14 -0.50
N LEU A 905 10.99 10.72 -0.16
CA LEU A 905 11.28 9.40 0.39
C LEU A 905 11.53 9.51 1.90
N GLU A 906 10.67 8.92 2.72
CA GLU A 906 10.80 9.03 4.18
C GLU A 906 12.10 8.39 4.70
N ARG A 907 12.59 8.91 5.83
CA ARG A 907 13.84 8.46 6.46
C ARG A 907 13.84 6.97 6.80
N GLU A 908 12.68 6.44 7.18
CA GLU A 908 12.49 5.03 7.50
C GLU A 908 12.80 4.13 6.30
N PHE A 909 12.30 4.49 5.11
CA PHE A 909 12.61 3.76 3.87
C PHE A 909 14.08 3.91 3.45
N THR A 910 14.73 5.01 3.84
CA THR A 910 16.13 5.26 3.52
C THR A 910 17.09 4.41 4.34
N SER A 911 16.84 4.29 5.64
CA SER A 911 17.81 3.74 6.61
C SER A 911 17.46 2.34 7.11
N HIS A 912 16.23 1.86 6.93
CA HIS A 912 15.75 0.61 7.53
C HIS A 912 15.15 -0.39 6.53
N ASN A 913 14.75 0.06 5.34
CA ASN A 913 14.21 -0.82 4.30
C ASN A 913 15.22 -1.07 3.19
N THR A 914 15.30 -2.31 2.73
CA THR A 914 16.11 -2.68 1.57
C THR A 914 15.43 -2.27 0.26
N MET A 915 16.22 -2.06 -0.79
CA MET A 915 15.78 -1.69 -2.13
C MET A 915 14.80 -2.71 -2.75
N ARG A 916 14.86 -3.99 -2.32
CA ARG A 916 13.87 -5.03 -2.69
C ARG A 916 12.46 -4.72 -2.18
N GLY A 917 12.35 -4.10 -1.00
CA GLY A 917 11.08 -3.73 -0.38
C GLY A 917 10.48 -2.43 -0.90
N LEU A 918 11.16 -1.72 -1.82
CA LEU A 918 10.70 -0.45 -2.38
C LEU A 918 9.85 -0.68 -3.64
N SER A 919 8.79 0.12 -3.77
CA SER A 919 7.98 0.21 -4.99
C SER A 919 8.76 0.83 -6.17
N GLY A 920 8.30 0.64 -7.40
CA GLY A 920 8.90 1.24 -8.59
C GLY A 920 9.08 2.75 -8.48
N GLY A 921 8.03 3.49 -8.07
CA GLY A 921 8.11 4.94 -7.86
C GLY A 921 9.09 5.35 -6.75
N GLN A 922 9.20 4.57 -5.66
CA GLN A 922 10.22 4.80 -4.62
C GLN A 922 11.64 4.57 -5.16
N LYS A 923 11.84 3.54 -5.96
CA LYS A 923 13.14 3.30 -6.61
C LYS A 923 13.54 4.47 -7.53
N VAL A 924 12.60 5.06 -8.27
CA VAL A 924 12.88 6.26 -9.11
C VAL A 924 13.34 7.43 -8.25
N LYS A 925 12.71 7.67 -7.10
CA LYS A 925 13.18 8.69 -6.13
C LYS A 925 14.60 8.42 -5.66
N VAL A 926 14.96 7.16 -5.44
CA VAL A 926 16.34 6.78 -5.10
C VAL A 926 17.30 7.11 -6.25
N VAL A 927 16.93 6.82 -7.50
CA VAL A 927 17.76 7.18 -8.68
C VAL A 927 17.91 8.69 -8.80
N LEU A 928 16.82 9.45 -8.69
CA LEU A 928 16.83 10.92 -8.76
C LEU A 928 17.70 11.51 -7.64
N GLY A 929 17.52 11.04 -6.42
CA GLY A 929 18.32 11.44 -5.28
C GLY A 929 19.81 11.10 -5.47
N ALA A 930 20.13 9.89 -5.92
CA ALA A 930 21.51 9.49 -6.19
C ALA A 930 22.14 10.36 -7.29
N ALA A 931 21.49 10.50 -8.45
CA ALA A 931 22.00 11.27 -9.59
C ALA A 931 22.22 12.76 -9.28
N THR A 932 21.56 13.31 -8.25
CA THR A 932 21.64 14.72 -7.86
C THR A 932 22.48 14.97 -6.61
N TRP A 933 23.03 13.93 -5.97
CA TRP A 933 23.82 14.05 -4.73
C TRP A 933 24.99 15.03 -4.85
N ARG A 934 25.66 15.02 -6.01
CA ARG A 934 26.82 15.87 -6.33
C ARG A 934 26.47 17.29 -6.80
N MET A 935 25.23 17.75 -6.60
CA MET A 935 24.77 19.10 -6.95
C MET A 935 25.07 19.44 -8.42
N PRO A 936 24.49 18.69 -9.38
CA PRO A 936 24.84 18.79 -10.79
C PRO A 936 24.54 20.17 -11.38
N HIS A 937 25.35 20.60 -12.34
CA HIS A 937 25.17 21.86 -13.06
C HIS A 937 24.16 21.72 -14.21
N ILE A 938 24.13 20.54 -14.82
CA ILE A 938 23.16 20.15 -15.84
C ILE A 938 22.50 18.85 -15.40
N ILE A 939 21.17 18.80 -15.42
CA ILE A 939 20.40 17.57 -15.22
C ILE A 939 19.87 17.12 -16.57
N VAL A 940 20.11 15.85 -16.91
CA VAL A 940 19.57 15.20 -18.10
C VAL A 940 18.59 14.11 -17.67
N LEU A 941 17.33 14.26 -18.08
CA LEU A 941 16.26 13.32 -17.77
C LEU A 941 15.80 12.64 -19.05
N ASP A 942 16.02 11.33 -19.15
CA ASP A 942 15.57 10.52 -20.28
C ASP A 942 14.24 9.83 -19.95
N GLU A 943 13.14 10.37 -20.47
CA GLU A 943 11.76 9.92 -20.28
C GLU A 943 11.32 9.77 -18.80
N PRO A 944 11.43 10.83 -17.98
CA PRO A 944 11.09 10.78 -16.56
C PRO A 944 9.60 10.49 -16.30
N THR A 945 8.74 10.73 -17.28
CA THR A 945 7.28 10.56 -17.19
C THR A 945 6.84 9.10 -17.15
N ASN A 946 7.68 8.16 -17.60
CA ASN A 946 7.29 6.74 -17.68
C ASN A 946 7.27 6.04 -16.32
N PHE A 947 7.92 6.61 -15.31
CA PHE A 947 8.13 5.95 -14.01
C PHE A 947 7.69 6.81 -12.81
N LEU A 948 7.25 8.04 -13.08
CA LEU A 948 6.75 8.97 -12.08
C LEU A 948 5.25 9.14 -12.25
N ASP A 949 4.56 9.27 -11.12
CA ASP A 949 3.14 9.50 -11.09
C ASP A 949 2.78 10.97 -11.19
N ARG A 950 1.50 11.29 -11.40
CA ARG A 950 1.06 12.69 -11.58
C ARG A 950 1.48 13.59 -10.42
N GLU A 951 1.39 13.11 -9.17
CA GLU A 951 1.82 13.87 -7.99
C GLU A 951 3.35 14.12 -7.98
N SER A 952 4.16 13.09 -8.23
CA SER A 952 5.63 13.20 -8.31
C SER A 952 6.11 13.95 -9.54
N LEU A 953 5.37 13.88 -10.63
CA LEU A 953 5.62 14.59 -11.87
C LEU A 953 5.33 16.09 -11.68
N ALA A 954 4.21 16.44 -11.02
CA ALA A 954 3.93 17.82 -10.63
C ALA A 954 5.02 18.37 -9.68
N ALA A 955 5.41 17.58 -8.68
CA ALA A 955 6.50 17.94 -7.77
C ALA A 955 7.84 18.13 -8.51
N LEU A 956 8.14 17.27 -9.49
CA LEU A 956 9.34 17.38 -10.32
C LEU A 956 9.30 18.60 -11.25
N ILE A 957 8.15 18.93 -11.84
CA ILE A 957 7.97 20.16 -12.65
C ILE A 957 8.32 21.38 -11.80
N ALA A 958 7.73 21.49 -10.60
CA ALA A 958 7.98 22.59 -9.68
C ALA A 958 9.46 22.67 -9.27
N ALA A 959 10.09 21.51 -9.00
CA ALA A 959 11.50 21.45 -8.67
C ALA A 959 12.39 21.93 -9.84
N ILE A 960 12.13 21.49 -11.07
CA ILE A 960 12.86 21.91 -12.29
C ILE A 960 12.71 23.42 -12.55
N GLN A 961 11.53 23.98 -12.30
CA GLN A 961 11.28 25.42 -12.43
C GLN A 961 12.12 26.24 -11.42
N SER A 962 12.27 25.74 -10.19
CA SER A 962 13.06 26.40 -9.14
C SER A 962 14.58 26.17 -9.21
N PHE A 963 15.03 25.19 -9.99
CA PHE A 963 16.43 24.76 -10.05
C PHE A 963 17.33 25.79 -10.76
N GLU A 964 18.45 26.15 -10.17
CA GLU A 964 19.33 27.19 -10.72
C GLU A 964 20.30 26.72 -11.83
N GLY A 965 20.37 25.41 -12.09
CA GLY A 965 21.19 24.79 -13.15
C GLY A 965 20.43 24.54 -14.46
N GLY A 966 21.13 24.01 -15.46
CA GLY A 966 20.56 23.68 -16.77
C GLY A 966 19.80 22.35 -16.76
N VAL A 967 18.75 22.22 -17.56
CA VAL A 967 17.96 20.98 -17.68
C VAL A 967 17.74 20.63 -19.15
N ALA A 968 18.01 19.39 -19.50
CA ALA A 968 17.69 18.79 -20.79
C ALA A 968 16.81 17.55 -20.57
N ILE A 969 15.65 17.52 -21.21
CA ILE A 969 14.62 16.50 -21.00
C ILE A 969 14.33 15.84 -22.33
N ILE A 970 14.43 14.51 -22.38
CA ILE A 970 13.79 13.72 -23.45
C ILE A 970 12.42 13.32 -22.91
N THR A 971 11.36 13.68 -23.63
CA THR A 971 10.01 13.27 -23.27
C THR A 971 9.10 13.25 -24.49
N HIS A 972 8.10 12.37 -24.47
CA HIS A 972 6.96 12.42 -25.38
C HIS A 972 5.77 13.22 -24.82
N SER A 973 5.79 13.60 -23.54
CA SER A 973 4.70 14.32 -22.89
C SER A 973 4.75 15.82 -23.19
N GLN A 974 3.74 16.29 -23.93
CA GLN A 974 3.58 17.71 -24.21
C GLN A 974 3.31 18.52 -22.93
N GLU A 975 2.45 18.00 -22.05
CA GLU A 975 2.12 18.60 -20.75
C GLU A 975 3.37 18.81 -19.87
N PHE A 976 4.28 17.82 -19.82
CA PHE A 976 5.51 17.92 -19.04
C PHE A 976 6.53 18.89 -19.68
N SER A 977 6.69 18.83 -21.01
CA SER A 977 7.63 19.70 -21.72
C SER A 977 7.21 21.17 -21.70
N GLU A 978 5.92 21.48 -21.88
CA GLU A 978 5.40 22.86 -21.81
C GLU A 978 5.48 23.43 -20.39
N GLY A 979 5.33 22.59 -19.37
CA GLY A 979 5.48 22.98 -17.96
C GLY A 979 6.92 23.30 -17.55
N THR A 980 7.95 22.80 -18.26
CA THR A 980 9.35 22.86 -17.80
C THR A 980 10.33 23.51 -18.77
N CYS A 981 10.13 23.33 -20.09
CA CYS A 981 11.10 23.66 -21.12
C CYS A 981 10.71 24.92 -21.90
N LYS A 982 11.72 25.73 -22.26
CA LYS A 982 11.58 26.93 -23.09
C LYS A 982 12.11 26.72 -24.51
N GLU A 983 13.04 25.78 -24.66
CA GLU A 983 13.68 25.43 -25.93
C GLU A 983 13.17 24.05 -26.38
N ILE A 984 12.83 23.93 -27.65
CA ILE A 984 12.36 22.65 -28.23
C ILE A 984 13.34 22.24 -29.32
N TRP A 985 13.97 21.09 -29.15
CA TRP A 985 14.89 20.52 -30.11
C TRP A 985 14.24 19.30 -30.76
N ARG A 986 14.10 19.34 -32.08
CA ARG A 986 13.47 18.27 -32.84
C ARG A 986 14.53 17.37 -33.45
N MET A 987 14.51 16.09 -33.09
CA MET A 987 15.40 15.07 -33.59
C MET A 987 14.70 14.26 -34.69
N GLN A 988 15.21 14.31 -35.92
CA GLN A 988 14.64 13.61 -37.08
C GLN A 988 15.76 12.97 -37.90
N ASP A 989 15.66 11.67 -38.16
CA ASP A 989 16.58 10.90 -39.02
C ASP A 989 18.08 11.13 -38.73
N GLY A 990 18.44 11.24 -37.46
CA GLY A 990 19.83 11.48 -37.03
C GLY A 990 20.31 12.93 -37.12
N THR A 991 19.42 13.87 -37.46
CA THR A 991 19.71 15.31 -37.48
C THR A 991 18.93 16.05 -36.39
N LEU A 992 19.52 17.14 -35.87
CA LEU A 992 18.96 17.95 -34.80
C LEU A 992 18.56 19.34 -35.30
N HIS A 993 17.28 19.68 -35.19
CA HIS A 993 16.76 21.02 -35.43
C HIS A 993 16.44 21.70 -34.10
N ALA A 994 17.37 22.50 -33.59
CA ALA A 994 17.16 23.28 -32.38
C ALA A 994 16.29 24.51 -32.66
N SER A 995 15.25 24.76 -31.86
CA SER A 995 14.40 25.96 -31.94
C SER A 995 14.27 26.64 -30.57
N GLY A 996 14.10 27.97 -30.56
CA GLY A 996 14.03 28.76 -29.32
C GLY A 996 15.36 28.96 -28.59
N HIS A 997 16.49 28.57 -29.20
CA HIS A 997 17.81 28.63 -28.60
C HIS A 997 18.48 30.00 -28.80
N ASN A 998 19.34 30.40 -27.86
CA ASN A 998 20.17 31.61 -27.97
C ASN A 998 21.64 31.21 -27.84
N TRP A 999 22.27 30.83 -28.96
CA TRP A 999 23.67 30.37 -28.95
C TRP A 999 24.62 31.55 -28.80
N VAL A 1000 25.41 31.56 -27.73
CA VAL A 1000 26.31 32.66 -27.44
C VAL A 1000 27.77 32.24 -27.57
N GLU A 1001 28.53 32.96 -28.39
CA GLU A 1001 29.99 32.89 -28.43
C GLU A 1001 30.59 33.82 -27.37
N GLY A 1002 30.61 33.40 -26.10
CA GLY A 1002 31.25 34.17 -25.03
C GLY A 1002 30.60 34.03 -23.65
N GLN A 1003 30.57 35.14 -22.90
CA GLN A 1003 29.97 35.20 -21.56
C GLN A 1003 28.48 35.53 -21.57
N GLY A 1004 27.78 35.55 -22.71
CA GLY A 1004 26.37 35.98 -22.72
C GLY A 1004 26.16 37.47 -22.40
N SER A 1005 24.93 37.93 -22.55
CA SER A 1005 24.51 39.29 -22.15
C SER A 1005 23.68 39.30 -20.85
N GLY A 1006 23.38 38.11 -20.30
CA GLY A 1006 22.59 37.94 -19.08
C GLY A 1006 23.26 38.46 -17.79
N GLU A 1007 22.48 38.43 -16.71
CA GLU A 1007 22.92 38.90 -15.39
C GLU A 1007 24.14 38.14 -14.86
N ARG A 1008 25.01 38.90 -14.19
CA ARG A 1008 26.26 38.36 -13.61
C ARG A 1008 26.00 37.64 -12.30
N ILE A 1009 26.18 36.32 -12.30
CA ILE A 1009 26.01 35.43 -11.15
C ILE A 1009 27.04 35.73 -10.05
N ASP A 1010 28.22 36.23 -10.42
CA ASP A 1010 29.27 36.64 -9.47
C ASP A 1010 28.92 37.91 -8.67
N LYS A 1011 27.75 38.50 -8.92
CA LYS A 1011 27.18 39.64 -8.18
C LYS A 1011 25.82 39.28 -7.55
N LYS A 1012 25.71 38.22 -6.73
CA LYS A 1012 24.52 38.03 -5.88
C LYS A 1012 24.67 38.67 -4.50
N LYS A 1013 23.51 39.08 -3.95
CA LYS A 1013 23.24 39.93 -2.77
C LYS A 1013 23.87 39.40 -1.46
N ASN A 1014 24.25 40.31 -0.57
CA ASN A 1014 25.01 40.12 0.68
C ASN A 1014 24.39 39.23 1.79
N ASP A 1015 23.28 38.50 1.62
CA ASP A 1015 22.46 38.07 2.78
C ASP A 1015 22.00 36.59 2.83
N GLU A 1016 22.77 35.61 2.36
CA GLU A 1016 22.48 34.20 2.67
C GLU A 1016 23.65 33.57 3.46
N GLU A 1017 23.48 33.49 4.77
CA GLU A 1017 24.40 32.85 5.73
C GLU A 1017 24.41 31.33 5.51
N GLU A 1018 25.53 30.76 5.06
CA GLU A 1018 25.76 29.31 5.10
C GLU A 1018 25.97 28.86 6.56
N VAL A 1019 24.96 28.20 7.14
CA VAL A 1019 25.03 27.63 8.48
C VAL A 1019 25.91 26.38 8.47
N LYS A 1020 27.10 26.43 9.10
CA LYS A 1020 27.95 25.26 9.31
C LYS A 1020 27.60 24.53 10.61
N TYR A 1021 27.57 23.20 10.53
CA TYR A 1021 27.37 22.30 11.66
C TYR A 1021 28.66 21.53 11.98
N ASP A 1022 28.91 21.22 13.25
CA ASP A 1022 29.99 20.31 13.64
C ASP A 1022 29.66 18.83 13.29
N ALA A 1023 30.62 17.92 13.52
CA ALA A 1023 30.48 16.48 13.23
C ALA A 1023 29.35 15.78 14.02
N LEU A 1024 28.82 16.43 15.06
CA LEU A 1024 27.70 15.95 15.89
C LEU A 1024 26.40 16.70 15.57
N GLY A 1025 26.42 17.65 14.64
CA GLY A 1025 25.24 18.33 14.15
C GLY A 1025 24.85 19.62 14.87
N ASN A 1026 25.72 20.24 15.65
CA ASN A 1026 25.47 21.53 16.33
C ASN A 1026 25.85 22.73 15.46
N LYS A 1027 25.08 23.83 15.51
CA LYS A 1027 25.40 25.08 14.77
C LYS A 1027 26.64 25.75 15.34
N ILE A 1028 27.62 26.07 14.49
CA ILE A 1028 28.78 26.89 14.86
C ILE A 1028 28.42 28.35 14.56
N VAL A 1029 28.31 29.17 15.61
CA VAL A 1029 28.12 30.62 15.48
C VAL A 1029 29.49 31.29 15.40
N GLU A 1030 29.91 31.74 14.22
CA GLU A 1030 31.10 32.60 14.11
C GLU A 1030 30.73 34.05 14.48
N GLU A 1031 31.52 34.69 15.34
CA GLU A 1031 31.41 36.12 15.63
C GLU A 1031 31.76 36.95 14.38
N LYS A 1032 30.89 37.90 14.05
CA LYS A 1032 31.02 38.82 12.90
C LYS A 1032 32.38 39.54 12.90
N LYS A 1033 33.27 39.21 11.97
CA LYS A 1033 34.41 40.08 11.64
C LYS A 1033 33.92 41.33 10.89
N LYS A 1034 34.24 42.52 11.41
CA LYS A 1034 34.01 43.82 10.75
C LYS A 1034 34.60 43.79 9.32
N LYS A 1035 33.77 44.13 8.33
CA LYS A 1035 34.10 44.19 6.89
C LYS A 1035 35.29 45.15 6.66
N LYS A 1036 36.42 44.67 6.13
CA LYS A 1036 37.52 45.55 5.66
C LYS A 1036 37.05 46.29 4.39
N LEU A 1037 37.10 47.63 4.39
CA LEU A 1037 36.81 48.44 3.21
C LEU A 1037 37.67 47.99 2.02
N THR A 1038 37.06 47.90 0.84
CA THR A 1038 37.81 47.64 -0.40
C THR A 1038 38.70 48.85 -0.76
N SER A 1039 39.80 48.66 -1.51
CA SER A 1039 40.73 49.77 -1.82
C SER A 1039 40.09 50.90 -2.64
N SER A 1040 39.02 50.59 -3.37
CA SER A 1040 38.17 51.55 -4.09
C SER A 1040 37.33 52.39 -3.12
N GLU A 1041 36.67 51.75 -2.16
CA GLU A 1041 35.84 52.42 -1.15
C GLU A 1041 36.70 53.26 -0.20
N ALA A 1042 37.89 52.78 0.19
CA ALA A 1042 38.84 53.56 0.98
C ALA A 1042 39.36 54.80 0.24
N ARG A 1043 39.59 54.71 -1.08
CA ARG A 1043 39.95 55.87 -1.91
C ARG A 1043 38.80 56.86 -2.06
N LYS A 1044 37.57 56.37 -2.22
CA LYS A 1044 36.36 57.21 -2.33
C LYS A 1044 36.09 57.93 -1.01
N ALA A 1045 36.15 57.23 0.12
CA ALA A 1045 35.99 57.80 1.46
C ALA A 1045 37.09 58.84 1.78
N LYS A 1046 38.35 58.59 1.39
CA LYS A 1046 39.44 59.58 1.54
C LYS A 1046 39.21 60.84 0.70
N LYS A 1047 38.69 60.68 -0.53
CA LYS A 1047 38.38 61.80 -1.43
C LYS A 1047 37.19 62.61 -0.91
N ASP A 1048 36.18 61.96 -0.36
CA ASP A 1048 35.01 62.60 0.26
C ASP A 1048 35.38 63.32 1.57
N ARG A 1049 36.25 62.72 2.41
CA ARG A 1049 36.78 63.34 3.63
C ARG A 1049 37.58 64.60 3.29
N MET A 1050 38.41 64.58 2.24
CA MET A 1050 39.12 65.78 1.77
C MET A 1050 38.19 66.85 1.18
N ALA A 1051 37.11 66.45 0.50
CA ALA A 1051 36.12 67.38 -0.04
C ALA A 1051 35.29 68.04 1.06
N ARG A 1052 34.89 67.30 2.10
CA ARG A 1052 34.20 67.83 3.29
C ARG A 1052 35.09 68.77 4.11
N ARG A 1053 36.38 68.43 4.26
CA ARG A 1053 37.37 69.30 4.92
C ARG A 1053 37.62 70.61 4.17
N LYS A 1054 37.50 70.61 2.83
CA LYS A 1054 37.54 71.82 2.00
C LYS A 1054 36.26 72.66 2.07
N ARG A 1055 35.14 72.09 2.53
CA ARG A 1055 33.85 72.78 2.74
C ARG A 1055 33.66 73.31 4.17
N GLY A 1056 34.65 73.14 5.05
CA GLY A 1056 34.59 73.64 6.42
C GLY A 1056 33.79 72.76 7.40
N GLU A 1057 33.47 71.53 7.03
CA GLU A 1057 32.77 70.57 7.90
C GLU A 1057 33.78 69.89 8.86
N GLU A 1058 33.52 69.91 10.17
CA GLU A 1058 34.31 69.15 11.16
C GLU A 1058 34.07 67.64 10.98
N VAL A 1059 35.15 66.88 10.81
CA VAL A 1059 35.10 65.42 10.60
C VAL A 1059 35.95 64.74 11.65
N PHE A 1060 35.43 64.70 12.88
CA PHE A 1060 35.88 63.77 13.91
C PHE A 1060 34.70 62.87 14.28
N SER A 1061 34.94 61.57 14.32
CA SER A 1061 34.06 60.60 14.97
C SER A 1061 34.93 59.76 15.91
N ASP A 1062 34.40 59.45 17.09
CA ASP A 1062 35.06 58.86 18.27
C ASP A 1062 35.71 57.47 18.09
N GLU A 1063 35.89 56.98 16.86
CA GLU A 1063 36.66 55.75 16.56
C GLU A 1063 38.12 56.03 16.10
N GLU A 1064 38.61 57.28 16.21
CA GLU A 1064 40.02 57.65 15.95
C GLU A 1064 40.80 58.01 17.26
N LEU A 1065 40.59 57.26 18.35
CA LEU A 1065 41.51 57.13 19.50
C LEU A 1065 41.93 55.68 19.71
#